data_AF-A0A9D1H0M7-F1
#
_entry.id   AF-A0A9D1H0M7-F1
#
_cell.length_a   1.000
_cell.length_b   1.000
_cell.length_c   1.000
_cell.angle_alpha   90.00
_cell.angle_beta   90.00
_cell.angle_gamma   90.00
#
_symmetry.space_group_name_H-M   'P 1'
#
loop_
_entity.id
_entity.type
_entity.pdbx_description
1 polymer ?
#
loop_
_entity_poly.entity_id
_entity_poly.type
_entity_poly.pdbx_seq_one_letter_code
_entity_poly.pdbx_strand_id
1 'polypeptide(L)'
;PFTLTDVATVTGQPTHRVVTDLAPAFTAGVLVDDETAHLTRFRHDLVRDAIEDDLPHSVRVALHRDAARRLGEAGAPPLQVAEHLTRSATPGDTEAVDWLARAAHEIAGVSPGAAVDLLGHALTLTTPTHPRSVELRVEQAGLAMWAGRLADAEQICREVLVTTEPSAAAEPAAPGTAAARLHLGQSLLGQGRVEEALAELEQVSDDEATPAQRATSHAWAATALISLTELDRAESAARAALTGADPEAEALALTALALIAASRAKPYDALELSDRALDRADASPYGRAHRYPHHLTRGHLQLEVDEFDRARATFERGLRASERLGAEWTLGSYGTALAVEAFLTGEWDTAIDSFTQGLGHSRTSGERYNEVAGHSALAVIAIHRNDLDRARTHLDDALSGVGSGTGSGWRYRGHWAGWARALVAEADGAPDRALEILQQTWDSCRRTDLAIEYPLLGPTLVRLALDQDRRDLAAEAAADVARLVDGAAPPNFRLADRHCRGLVHADAGLLVTAGSLVEHRPLARAAVAEDAARLLADAGSDRGAAVAQLRIALELYQGLGATWSMARVQARLRGLGVRSGVRGTRQRPRSGWSSLTDTERTVAELAASGLTNPQIGERLFVSRRTVQTHLSHIFVKLGMSSRTELIRATPAPPD
;
A
#
# COMPACT_ATOMS: atom_id res chain seq x y z
N PRO A 1 32.46 11.65 -5.37
CA PRO A 1 33.55 10.78 -5.88
C PRO A 1 33.88 11.20 -7.31
N PHE A 2 35.10 10.99 -7.79
CA PHE A 2 35.55 11.44 -9.11
C PHE A 2 36.62 10.50 -9.67
N THR A 3 36.85 10.53 -10.97
CA THR A 3 37.99 9.82 -11.58
C THR A 3 39.21 10.74 -11.69
N LEU A 4 40.42 10.16 -11.73
CA LEU A 4 41.63 10.94 -12.03
C LEU A 4 41.61 11.54 -13.45
N THR A 5 40.84 10.93 -14.37
CA THR A 5 40.57 11.47 -15.70
C THR A 5 39.72 12.75 -15.63
N ASP A 6 38.70 12.80 -14.76
CA ASP A 6 37.92 14.01 -14.54
C ASP A 6 38.79 15.16 -14.04
N VAL A 7 39.66 14.89 -13.07
CA VAL A 7 40.58 15.90 -12.54
C VAL A 7 41.57 16.35 -13.61
N ALA A 8 42.10 15.43 -14.43
CA ALA A 8 42.95 15.75 -15.57
C ALA A 8 42.23 16.67 -16.58
N THR A 9 40.99 16.36 -16.92
CA THR A 9 40.14 17.17 -17.80
C THR A 9 39.91 18.57 -17.22
N VAL A 10 39.46 18.66 -15.96
CA VAL A 10 39.15 19.94 -15.29
C VAL A 10 40.40 20.80 -15.12
N THR A 11 41.55 20.21 -14.78
CA THR A 11 42.82 20.96 -14.63
C THR A 11 43.50 21.24 -15.96
N GLY A 12 43.19 20.48 -17.02
CA GLY A 12 43.88 20.54 -18.32
C GLY A 12 45.29 19.94 -18.27
N GLN A 13 45.56 19.12 -17.25
CA GLN A 13 46.86 18.46 -17.05
C GLN A 13 46.81 16.99 -17.48
N PRO A 14 47.93 16.41 -17.94
CA PRO A 14 47.98 14.98 -18.19
C PRO A 14 47.89 14.19 -16.87
N THR A 15 47.24 13.02 -16.89
CA THR A 15 46.93 12.21 -15.68
C THR A 15 48.14 11.94 -14.77
N HIS A 16 49.33 11.74 -15.33
CA HIS A 16 50.55 11.51 -14.53
C HIS A 16 50.96 12.72 -13.67
N ARG A 17 50.65 13.95 -14.11
CA ARG A 17 50.88 15.18 -13.33
C ARG A 17 49.87 15.30 -12.20
N VAL A 18 48.59 15.04 -12.48
CA VAL A 18 47.53 14.99 -11.47
C VAL A 18 47.86 13.99 -10.35
N VAL A 19 48.33 12.79 -10.70
CA VAL A 19 48.75 11.79 -9.72
C VAL A 19 49.91 12.31 -8.84
N THR A 20 50.86 13.02 -9.44
CA THR A 20 52.00 13.59 -8.71
C THR A 20 51.53 14.69 -7.74
N ASP A 21 50.62 15.56 -8.18
CA ASP A 21 50.11 16.68 -7.40
C ASP A 21 49.18 16.21 -6.25
N LEU A 22 48.43 15.12 -6.45
CA LEU A 22 47.55 14.54 -5.43
C LEU A 22 48.24 13.54 -4.49
N ALA A 23 49.46 13.08 -4.79
CA ALA A 23 50.19 12.09 -3.99
C ALA A 23 50.29 12.45 -2.48
N PRO A 24 50.51 13.73 -2.08
CA PRO A 24 50.51 14.09 -0.67
C PRO A 24 49.15 13.87 0.01
N ALA A 25 48.04 14.13 -0.69
CA ALA A 25 46.68 13.95 -0.15
C ALA A 25 46.32 12.47 0.03
N PHE A 26 46.77 11.58 -0.87
CA PHE A 26 46.66 10.13 -0.68
C PHE A 26 47.51 9.65 0.49
N THR A 27 48.77 10.11 0.58
CA THR A 27 49.69 9.74 1.67
C THR A 27 49.17 10.18 3.04
N ALA A 28 48.55 11.36 3.12
CA ALA A 28 47.91 11.87 4.32
C ALA A 28 46.55 11.21 4.63
N GLY A 29 46.03 10.36 3.74
CA GLY A 29 44.73 9.71 3.90
C GLY A 29 43.54 10.66 3.79
N VAL A 30 43.72 11.83 3.17
CA VAL A 30 42.64 12.78 2.85
C VAL A 30 41.81 12.26 1.67
N LEU A 31 42.49 11.75 0.65
CA LEU A 31 41.90 11.03 -0.46
C LEU A 31 42.13 9.53 -0.29
N VAL A 32 41.13 8.75 -0.66
CA VAL A 32 41.17 7.29 -0.68
C VAL A 32 40.68 6.80 -2.04
N ASP A 33 41.29 5.72 -2.52
CA ASP A 33 40.87 5.06 -3.75
C ASP A 33 39.87 3.95 -3.41
N ASP A 34 38.79 3.91 -4.18
CA ASP A 34 37.85 2.79 -4.20
C ASP A 34 38.28 1.84 -5.32
N GLU A 35 39.07 0.83 -4.96
CA GLU A 35 39.62 -0.16 -5.90
C GLU A 35 38.52 -0.90 -6.68
N THR A 36 37.33 -1.04 -6.09
CA THR A 36 36.20 -1.73 -6.71
C THR A 36 35.43 -0.88 -7.71
N ALA A 37 35.33 0.44 -7.47
CA ALA A 37 34.60 1.36 -8.34
C ALA A 37 35.50 2.12 -9.32
N HIS A 38 36.84 2.03 -9.18
CA HIS A 38 37.81 2.86 -9.89
C HIS A 38 37.58 4.37 -9.71
N LEU A 39 37.13 4.76 -8.51
CA LEU A 39 36.82 6.13 -8.14
C LEU A 39 37.69 6.59 -6.99
N THR A 40 38.15 7.83 -7.07
CA THR A 40 38.79 8.53 -5.96
C THR A 40 37.74 9.32 -5.18
N ARG A 41 37.85 9.33 -3.86
CA ARG A 41 36.96 10.12 -2.98
C ARG A 41 37.71 10.71 -1.79
N PHE A 42 37.13 11.74 -1.19
CA PHE A 42 37.54 12.16 0.14
C PHE A 42 37.21 11.06 1.14
N ARG A 43 38.10 10.85 2.12
CA ARG A 43 37.88 9.89 3.19
C ARG A 43 36.62 10.22 3.99
N HIS A 44 36.40 11.51 4.21
CA HIS A 44 35.23 12.07 4.88
C HIS A 44 34.72 13.30 4.13
N ASP A 45 33.40 13.40 3.92
CA ASP A 45 32.78 14.55 3.25
C ASP A 45 33.05 15.87 3.98
N LEU A 46 33.13 15.87 5.32
CA LEU A 46 33.47 17.06 6.11
C LEU A 46 34.84 17.67 5.75
N VAL A 47 35.80 16.85 5.27
CA VAL A 47 37.12 17.37 4.85
C VAL A 47 37.01 18.05 3.50
N ARG A 48 36.21 17.50 2.57
CA ARG A 48 35.90 18.14 1.30
C ARG A 48 35.23 19.49 1.56
N ASP A 49 34.19 19.48 2.37
CA ASP A 49 33.36 20.66 2.65
C ASP A 49 34.22 21.75 3.33
N ALA A 50 35.11 21.38 4.27
CA ALA A 50 36.04 22.33 4.88
C ALA A 50 37.04 22.96 3.89
N ILE A 51 37.58 22.17 2.94
CA ILE A 51 38.48 22.69 1.89
C ILE A 51 37.72 23.63 0.95
N GLU A 52 36.49 23.27 0.61
CA GLU A 52 35.62 24.06 -0.25
C GLU A 52 35.19 25.38 0.42
N ASP A 53 34.90 25.36 1.72
CA ASP A 53 34.52 26.52 2.52
C ASP A 53 35.68 27.51 2.75
N ASP A 54 36.93 27.03 2.72
CA ASP A 54 38.13 27.88 2.85
C ASP A 54 38.38 28.73 1.59
N LEU A 55 37.76 28.39 0.46
CA LEU A 55 37.81 29.17 -0.78
C LEU A 55 36.83 30.36 -0.73
N PRO A 56 37.24 31.57 -1.17
CA PRO A 56 36.31 32.67 -1.37
C PRO A 56 35.17 32.29 -2.33
N HIS A 57 33.95 32.72 -2.02
CA HIS A 57 32.74 32.37 -2.79
C HIS A 57 32.90 32.60 -4.31
N SER A 58 33.46 33.74 -4.72
CA SER A 58 33.69 34.07 -6.13
C SER A 58 34.68 33.12 -6.83
N VAL A 59 35.71 32.65 -6.12
CA VAL A 59 36.67 31.68 -6.64
C VAL A 59 36.00 30.33 -6.81
N ARG A 60 35.23 29.91 -5.81
CA ARG A 60 34.51 28.63 -5.84
C ARG A 60 33.49 28.56 -6.99
N VAL A 61 32.70 29.62 -7.18
CA VAL A 61 31.78 29.75 -8.32
C VAL A 61 32.53 29.66 -9.65
N ALA A 62 33.65 30.38 -9.80
CA ALA A 62 34.45 30.36 -11.02
C ALA A 62 35.03 28.97 -11.32
N LEU A 63 35.56 28.28 -10.30
CA LEU A 63 36.10 26.92 -10.44
C LEU A 63 35.03 25.92 -10.84
N HIS A 64 33.84 25.99 -10.25
CA HIS A 64 32.73 25.13 -10.66
C HIS A 64 32.28 25.42 -12.09
N ARG A 65 32.25 26.69 -12.51
CA ARG A 65 31.88 27.03 -13.89
C ARG A 65 32.90 26.51 -14.91
N ASP A 66 34.19 26.62 -14.60
CA ASP A 66 35.25 26.09 -15.45
C ASP A 66 35.24 24.55 -15.48
N ALA A 67 34.97 23.90 -14.35
CA ALA A 67 34.82 22.45 -14.28
C ALA A 67 33.64 21.97 -15.12
N ALA A 68 32.46 22.59 -14.98
CA ALA A 68 31.27 22.28 -15.76
C ALA A 68 31.55 22.37 -17.27
N ARG A 69 32.17 23.48 -17.71
CA ARG A 69 32.52 23.71 -19.12
C ARG A 69 33.45 22.63 -19.66
N ARG A 70 34.56 22.35 -18.98
CA ARG A 70 35.56 21.36 -19.46
C ARG A 70 35.02 19.94 -19.45
N LEU A 71 34.22 19.58 -18.45
CA LEU A 71 33.57 18.28 -18.39
C LEU A 71 32.51 18.15 -19.50
N GLY A 72 31.71 19.18 -19.75
CA GLY A 72 30.76 19.23 -20.85
C GLY A 72 31.43 19.10 -22.22
N GLU A 73 32.50 19.85 -22.46
CA GLU A 73 33.32 19.77 -23.70
C GLU A 73 33.93 18.36 -23.89
N ALA A 74 34.27 17.67 -22.80
CA ALA A 74 34.80 16.32 -22.82
C ALA A 74 33.72 15.22 -22.94
N GLY A 75 32.43 15.58 -22.99
CA GLY A 75 31.32 14.63 -23.09
C GLY A 75 31.05 13.85 -21.80
N ALA A 76 31.33 14.44 -20.64
CA ALA A 76 31.01 13.84 -19.35
C ALA A 76 29.48 13.65 -19.18
N PRO A 77 29.04 12.71 -18.33
CA PRO A 77 27.61 12.50 -18.04
C PRO A 77 26.91 13.79 -17.61
N PRO A 78 25.69 14.09 -18.10
CA PRO A 78 24.94 15.28 -17.74
C PRO A 78 24.80 15.54 -16.24
N LEU A 79 24.59 14.51 -15.43
CA LEU A 79 24.50 14.64 -13.97
C LEU A 79 25.78 15.24 -13.35
N GLN A 80 26.95 14.86 -13.85
CA GLN A 80 28.24 15.35 -13.35
C GLN A 80 28.45 16.82 -13.73
N VAL A 81 28.05 17.21 -14.95
CA VAL A 81 28.10 18.61 -15.39
C VAL A 81 27.10 19.46 -14.61
N ALA A 82 25.88 18.96 -14.43
CA ALA A 82 24.81 19.57 -13.65
C ALA A 82 25.21 19.86 -12.20
N GLU A 83 25.93 18.96 -11.53
CA GLU A 83 26.39 19.15 -10.14
C GLU A 83 27.24 20.42 -9.98
N HIS A 84 28.07 20.73 -10.98
CA HIS A 84 28.88 21.94 -10.99
C HIS A 84 28.07 23.18 -11.39
N LEU A 85 27.11 23.05 -12.31
CA LEU A 85 26.25 24.15 -12.73
C LEU A 85 25.30 24.60 -11.63
N THR A 86 24.76 23.69 -10.82
CA THR A 86 23.96 24.02 -9.64
C THR A 86 24.68 24.97 -8.67
N ARG A 87 26.01 24.88 -8.58
CA ARG A 87 26.84 25.70 -7.68
C ARG A 87 27.37 26.99 -8.33
N SER A 88 27.19 27.17 -9.64
CA SER A 88 27.88 28.25 -10.39
C SER A 88 27.02 29.02 -11.38
N ALA A 89 25.85 28.50 -11.76
CA ALA A 89 24.94 29.15 -12.69
C ALA A 89 24.21 30.34 -12.05
N THR A 90 23.86 31.32 -12.88
CA THR A 90 23.13 32.53 -12.49
C THR A 90 21.85 32.68 -13.31
N PRO A 91 20.83 33.41 -12.82
CA PRO A 91 19.62 33.67 -13.60
C PRO A 91 19.90 34.19 -15.01
N GLY A 92 19.27 33.58 -16.02
CA GLY A 92 19.49 33.84 -17.44
C GLY A 92 20.46 32.88 -18.15
N ASP A 93 21.10 31.95 -17.42
CA ASP A 93 22.03 30.97 -17.99
C ASP A 93 21.28 29.82 -18.70
N THR A 94 20.99 30.01 -19.99
CA THR A 94 20.23 29.04 -20.80
C THR A 94 20.97 27.71 -20.99
N GLU A 95 22.30 27.73 -21.06
CA GLU A 95 23.09 26.50 -21.19
C GLU A 95 23.00 25.66 -19.92
N ALA A 96 23.06 26.31 -18.75
CA ALA A 96 22.90 25.62 -17.48
C ALA A 96 21.51 24.99 -17.34
N VAL A 97 20.45 25.70 -17.77
CA VAL A 97 19.07 25.18 -17.81
C VAL A 97 19.00 23.88 -18.62
N ASP A 98 19.60 23.85 -19.81
CA ASP A 98 19.56 22.68 -20.68
C ASP A 98 20.34 21.48 -20.10
N TRP A 99 21.50 21.71 -19.47
CA TRP A 99 22.25 20.63 -18.81
C TRP A 99 21.51 20.07 -17.60
N LEU A 100 20.89 20.93 -16.77
CA LEU A 100 20.10 20.49 -15.62
C LEU A 100 18.87 19.69 -16.07
N ALA A 101 18.18 20.14 -17.12
CA ALA A 101 17.04 19.40 -17.69
C ALA A 101 17.45 18.02 -18.25
N ARG A 102 18.59 17.94 -18.95
CA ARG A 102 19.13 16.64 -19.43
C ARG A 102 19.48 15.71 -18.28
N ALA A 103 20.16 16.23 -17.25
CA ALA A 103 20.50 15.47 -16.07
C ALA A 103 19.26 14.94 -15.33
N ALA A 104 18.24 15.79 -15.19
CA ALA A 104 16.96 15.39 -14.61
C ALA A 104 16.31 14.25 -15.40
N HIS A 105 16.28 14.36 -16.74
CA HIS A 105 15.73 13.33 -17.62
C HIS A 105 16.42 11.97 -17.48
N GLU A 106 17.76 11.96 -17.37
CA GLU A 106 18.53 10.72 -17.22
C GLU A 106 18.24 9.98 -15.91
N ILE A 107 18.07 10.72 -14.81
CA ILE A 107 17.86 10.11 -13.49
C ILE A 107 16.39 9.91 -13.12
N ALA A 108 15.45 10.52 -13.87
CA ALA A 108 14.01 10.46 -13.61
C ALA A 108 13.43 9.03 -13.49
N GLY A 109 14.06 8.05 -14.12
CA GLY A 109 13.67 6.63 -14.02
C GLY A 109 14.00 5.99 -12.68
N VAL A 110 15.06 6.46 -12.00
CA VAL A 110 15.65 5.83 -10.81
C VAL A 110 15.48 6.69 -9.56
N SER A 111 15.61 8.01 -9.70
CA SER A 111 15.49 8.97 -8.61
C SER A 111 14.63 10.18 -9.04
N PRO A 112 13.29 10.01 -9.10
CA PRO A 112 12.38 11.09 -9.50
C PRO A 112 12.49 12.30 -8.56
N GLY A 113 12.71 12.09 -7.25
CA GLY A 113 12.92 13.19 -6.30
C GLY A 113 14.14 14.06 -6.63
N ALA A 114 15.29 13.45 -6.95
CA ALA A 114 16.47 14.20 -7.37
C ALA A 114 16.26 14.91 -8.72
N ALA A 115 15.51 14.30 -9.64
CA ALA A 115 15.14 14.94 -10.90
C ALA A 115 14.26 16.19 -10.69
N VAL A 116 13.31 16.14 -9.74
CA VAL A 116 12.50 17.30 -9.33
C VAL A 116 13.38 18.44 -8.81
N ASP A 117 14.39 18.12 -8.01
CA ASP A 117 15.31 19.11 -7.45
C ASP A 117 16.18 19.75 -8.54
N LEU A 118 16.65 18.98 -9.53
CA LEU A 118 17.39 19.50 -10.68
C LEU A 118 16.54 20.42 -11.56
N LEU A 119 15.30 20.03 -11.86
CA LEU A 119 14.36 20.87 -12.62
C LEU A 119 13.98 22.14 -11.84
N GLY A 120 13.84 22.04 -10.53
CA GLY A 120 13.63 23.20 -9.66
C GLY A 120 14.78 24.20 -9.77
N HIS A 121 16.02 23.72 -9.69
CA HIS A 121 17.20 24.56 -9.92
C HIS A 121 17.20 25.16 -11.33
N ALA A 122 16.91 24.37 -12.37
CA ALA A 122 16.82 24.88 -13.74
C ALA A 122 15.80 26.02 -13.84
N LEU A 123 14.63 25.88 -13.22
CA LEU A 123 13.58 26.90 -13.21
C LEU A 123 14.00 28.19 -12.48
N THR A 124 14.80 28.11 -11.41
CA THR A 124 15.36 29.32 -10.77
C THR A 124 16.31 30.11 -11.68
N LEU A 125 16.90 29.45 -12.68
CA LEU A 125 17.77 30.08 -13.67
C LEU A 125 16.98 30.64 -14.86
N THR A 126 15.72 30.24 -15.04
CA THR A 126 14.88 30.75 -16.13
C THR A 126 14.37 32.17 -15.85
N THR A 127 14.21 32.97 -16.91
CA THR A 127 13.42 34.21 -16.85
C THR A 127 11.93 33.92 -17.08
N PRO A 128 11.00 34.81 -16.68
CA PRO A 128 9.56 34.60 -16.91
C PRO A 128 9.17 34.41 -18.38
N THR A 129 9.98 34.91 -19.31
CA THR A 129 9.79 34.79 -20.76
C THR A 129 10.58 33.65 -21.39
N HIS A 130 11.22 32.79 -20.58
CA HIS A 130 12.03 31.69 -21.10
C HIS A 130 11.14 30.69 -21.87
N PRO A 131 11.50 30.31 -23.11
CA PRO A 131 10.60 29.54 -23.99
C PRO A 131 10.26 28.14 -23.43
N ARG A 132 11.17 27.54 -22.65
CA ARG A 132 10.97 26.21 -22.02
C ARG A 132 10.36 26.26 -20.62
N SER A 133 9.99 27.44 -20.11
CA SER A 133 9.58 27.59 -18.71
C SER A 133 8.32 26.77 -18.36
N VAL A 134 7.35 26.70 -19.27
CA VAL A 134 6.14 25.88 -19.09
C VAL A 134 6.45 24.39 -19.19
N GLU A 135 7.20 23.99 -20.23
CA GLU A 135 7.65 22.60 -20.45
C GLU A 135 8.33 22.02 -19.20
N LEU A 136 9.30 22.75 -18.65
CA LEU A 136 10.07 22.31 -17.48
C LEU A 136 9.22 22.24 -16.20
N ARG A 137 8.26 23.16 -16.01
CA ARG A 137 7.32 23.10 -14.87
C ARG A 137 6.40 21.89 -14.96
N VAL A 138 5.86 21.62 -16.14
CA VAL A 138 5.00 20.44 -16.36
C VAL A 138 5.78 19.15 -16.12
N GLU A 139 7.01 19.04 -16.63
CA GLU A 139 7.87 17.88 -16.37
C GLU A 139 8.19 17.74 -14.88
N GLN A 140 8.49 18.85 -14.19
CA GLN A 140 8.75 18.85 -12.75
C GLN A 140 7.52 18.40 -11.97
N ALA A 141 6.33 18.88 -12.30
CA ALA A 141 5.09 18.49 -11.64
C ALA A 141 4.80 17.00 -11.79
N GLY A 142 4.98 16.45 -13.01
CA GLY A 142 4.84 15.02 -13.26
C GLY A 142 5.80 14.18 -12.42
N LEU A 143 7.08 14.59 -12.31
CA LEU A 143 8.06 13.89 -11.48
C LEU A 143 7.81 14.05 -9.98
N ALA A 144 7.35 15.23 -9.53
CA ALA A 144 7.01 15.51 -8.14
C ALA A 144 5.86 14.61 -7.67
N MET A 145 4.85 14.41 -8.53
CA MET A 145 3.78 13.45 -8.28
C MET A 145 4.33 12.04 -8.06
N TRP A 146 5.20 11.55 -8.95
CA TRP A 146 5.79 10.21 -8.82
C TRP A 146 6.68 10.04 -7.59
N ALA A 147 7.39 11.09 -7.20
CA ALA A 147 8.21 11.15 -6.00
C ALA A 147 7.38 11.30 -4.70
N GLY A 148 6.04 11.30 -4.77
CA GLY A 148 5.18 11.47 -3.61
C GLY A 148 5.11 12.90 -3.06
N ARG A 149 5.66 13.89 -3.77
CA ARG A 149 5.60 15.32 -3.42
C ARG A 149 4.31 15.95 -3.99
N LEU A 150 3.16 15.41 -3.59
CA LEU A 150 1.86 15.74 -4.20
C LEU A 150 1.47 17.21 -4.05
N ALA A 151 1.81 17.84 -2.92
CA ALA A 151 1.53 19.26 -2.67
C ALA A 151 2.37 20.17 -3.58
N ASP A 152 3.66 19.83 -3.79
CA ASP A 152 4.54 20.56 -4.70
C ASP A 152 4.01 20.44 -6.14
N ALA A 153 3.63 19.24 -6.56
CA ALA A 153 3.04 18.99 -7.88
C ALA A 153 1.76 19.81 -8.11
N GLU A 154 0.85 19.84 -7.13
CA GLU A 154 -0.35 20.67 -7.19
C GLU A 154 -0.01 22.16 -7.36
N GLN A 155 0.90 22.68 -6.54
CA GLN A 155 1.29 24.08 -6.57
C GLN A 155 1.87 24.46 -7.95
N ILE A 156 2.80 23.65 -8.48
CA ILE A 156 3.41 23.87 -9.80
C ILE A 156 2.36 23.84 -10.90
N CYS A 157 1.44 22.88 -10.89
CA CYS A 157 0.36 22.79 -11.87
C CYS A 157 -0.55 24.01 -11.83
N ARG A 158 -0.96 24.48 -10.65
CA ARG A 158 -1.79 25.68 -10.51
C ARG A 158 -1.08 26.92 -11.05
N GLU A 159 0.22 27.06 -10.78
CA GLU A 159 1.03 28.16 -11.32
C GLU A 159 1.10 28.14 -12.85
N VAL A 160 1.25 26.95 -13.46
CA VAL A 160 1.20 26.80 -14.92
C VAL A 160 -0.17 27.22 -15.45
N LEU A 161 -1.26 26.70 -14.88
CA LEU A 161 -2.63 26.99 -15.34
C LEU A 161 -2.97 28.48 -15.25
N VAL A 162 -2.54 29.19 -14.21
CA VAL A 162 -2.72 30.65 -14.11
C VAL A 162 -2.10 31.41 -15.31
N THR A 163 -1.01 30.88 -15.87
CA THR A 163 -0.30 31.52 -16.99
C THR A 163 -0.72 31.02 -18.37
N THR A 164 -1.30 29.82 -18.46
CA THR A 164 -1.62 29.16 -19.73
C THR A 164 -3.11 29.09 -20.04
N GLU A 165 -3.98 29.27 -19.04
CA GLU A 165 -5.42 29.31 -19.25
C GLU A 165 -5.82 30.55 -20.07
N PRO A 166 -6.70 30.37 -21.07
CA PRO A 166 -7.14 31.46 -21.92
C PRO A 166 -7.91 32.50 -21.11
N SER A 167 -7.64 33.78 -21.38
CA SER A 167 -8.30 34.90 -20.70
C SER A 167 -9.78 35.04 -21.08
N ALA A 168 -10.18 34.43 -22.19
CA ALA A 168 -11.55 34.35 -22.70
C ALA A 168 -11.86 32.95 -23.23
N ALA A 169 -13.10 32.47 -23.06
CA ALA A 169 -13.55 31.12 -23.39
C ALA A 169 -13.42 30.69 -24.88
N ALA A 170 -13.02 31.59 -25.78
CA ALA A 170 -12.85 31.33 -27.21
C ALA A 170 -11.37 31.31 -27.67
N GLU A 171 -10.42 31.56 -26.77
CA GLU A 171 -8.98 31.44 -27.08
C GLU A 171 -8.52 29.98 -26.89
N PRO A 172 -7.71 29.43 -27.81
CA PRO A 172 -7.14 28.10 -27.65
C PRO A 172 -6.18 28.08 -26.45
N ALA A 173 -6.23 27.01 -25.66
CA ALA A 173 -5.35 26.83 -24.52
C ALA A 173 -3.88 26.81 -24.94
N ALA A 174 -3.00 27.43 -24.13
CA ALA A 174 -1.58 27.46 -24.43
C ALA A 174 -0.93 26.07 -24.20
N PRO A 175 0.14 25.72 -24.94
CA PRO A 175 0.80 24.42 -24.83
C PRO A 175 1.19 24.07 -23.39
N GLY A 176 0.80 22.87 -22.96
CA GLY A 176 1.12 22.36 -21.63
C GLY A 176 -0.02 22.48 -20.63
N THR A 177 -1.12 23.15 -20.98
CA THR A 177 -2.33 23.25 -20.15
C THR A 177 -2.93 21.85 -19.94
N ALA A 178 -3.09 21.06 -21.00
CA ALA A 178 -3.60 19.69 -20.90
C ALA A 178 -2.75 18.80 -19.96
N ALA A 179 -1.42 18.91 -20.05
CA ALA A 179 -0.50 18.16 -19.20
C ALA A 179 -0.54 18.63 -17.74
N ALA A 180 -0.62 19.95 -17.51
CA ALA A 180 -0.77 20.52 -16.18
C ALA A 180 -2.07 20.08 -15.51
N ARG A 181 -3.21 20.10 -16.22
CA ARG A 181 -4.49 19.56 -15.71
C ARG A 181 -4.41 18.08 -15.38
N LEU A 182 -3.78 17.29 -16.24
CA LEU A 182 -3.60 15.86 -16.00
C LEU A 182 -2.83 15.61 -14.69
N HIS A 183 -1.67 16.24 -14.51
CA HIS A 183 -0.87 16.10 -13.29
C HIS A 183 -1.54 16.69 -12.05
N LEU A 184 -2.31 17.78 -12.21
CA LEU A 184 -3.12 18.34 -11.12
C LEU A 184 -4.19 17.34 -10.68
N GLY A 185 -4.95 16.77 -11.61
CA GLY A 185 -5.97 15.77 -11.34
C GLY A 185 -5.40 14.54 -10.63
N GLN A 186 -4.25 14.04 -11.08
CA GLN A 186 -3.55 12.92 -10.43
C GLN A 186 -3.10 13.26 -9.01
N SER A 187 -2.54 14.45 -8.80
CA SER A 187 -2.04 14.90 -7.50
C SER A 187 -3.17 15.12 -6.50
N LEU A 188 -4.27 15.75 -6.95
CA LEU A 188 -5.49 15.94 -6.14
C LEU A 188 -6.11 14.60 -5.74
N LEU A 189 -6.14 13.62 -6.66
CA LEU A 189 -6.65 12.29 -6.36
C LEU A 189 -5.79 11.58 -5.31
N GLY A 190 -4.46 11.65 -5.43
CA GLY A 190 -3.52 11.11 -4.43
C GLY A 190 -3.67 11.74 -3.04
N GLN A 191 -4.02 13.03 -2.98
CA GLN A 191 -4.35 13.74 -1.72
C GLN A 191 -5.77 13.46 -1.21
N GLY A 192 -6.58 12.69 -1.94
CA GLY A 192 -7.95 12.32 -1.59
C GLY A 192 -9.03 13.36 -1.92
N ARG A 193 -8.71 14.39 -2.72
CA ARG A 193 -9.66 15.42 -3.20
C ARG A 193 -10.30 14.97 -4.51
N VAL A 194 -11.10 13.90 -4.43
CA VAL A 194 -11.58 13.12 -5.59
C VAL A 194 -12.45 13.93 -6.55
N GLU A 195 -13.38 14.74 -6.04
CA GLU A 195 -14.27 15.54 -6.87
C GLU A 195 -13.52 16.65 -7.64
N GLU A 196 -12.58 17.32 -6.98
CA GLU A 196 -11.72 18.33 -7.62
C GLU A 196 -10.81 17.68 -8.67
N ALA A 197 -10.26 16.51 -8.37
CA ALA A 197 -9.47 15.74 -9.32
C ALA A 197 -10.27 15.40 -10.58
N LEU A 198 -11.50 14.90 -10.42
CA LEU A 198 -12.37 14.56 -11.55
C LEU A 198 -12.69 15.78 -12.41
N ALA A 199 -12.98 16.93 -11.78
CA ALA A 199 -13.28 18.17 -12.49
C ALA A 199 -12.10 18.66 -13.35
N GLU A 200 -10.85 18.48 -12.91
CA GLU A 200 -9.66 18.82 -13.70
C GLU A 200 -9.42 17.83 -14.84
N LEU A 201 -9.62 16.53 -14.60
CA LEU A 201 -9.45 15.48 -15.62
C LEU A 201 -10.48 15.60 -16.75
N GLU A 202 -11.73 15.96 -16.43
CA GLU A 202 -12.80 16.20 -17.42
C GLU A 202 -12.58 17.48 -18.25
N GLN A 203 -11.73 18.40 -17.80
CA GLN A 203 -11.35 19.61 -18.53
C GLN A 203 -10.18 19.43 -19.52
N VAL A 204 -9.58 18.24 -19.58
CA VAL A 204 -8.55 17.93 -20.58
C VAL A 204 -9.20 17.87 -21.97
N SER A 205 -9.07 18.95 -22.73
CA SER A 205 -9.74 19.16 -24.02
C SER A 205 -9.16 18.34 -25.18
N ASP A 206 -10.04 17.93 -26.10
CA ASP A 206 -9.70 17.21 -27.34
C ASP A 206 -8.79 18.01 -28.28
N ASP A 207 -8.89 19.34 -28.25
CA ASP A 207 -8.21 20.22 -29.20
C ASP A 207 -6.70 20.42 -28.89
N GLU A 208 -6.28 20.25 -27.63
CA GLU A 208 -4.90 20.45 -27.18
C GLU A 208 -4.21 19.14 -26.78
N ALA A 209 -4.94 18.24 -26.13
CA ALA A 209 -4.34 17.04 -25.58
C ALA A 209 -3.93 16.05 -26.67
N THR A 210 -2.74 15.48 -26.56
CA THR A 210 -2.34 14.33 -27.39
C THR A 210 -3.25 13.11 -27.13
N PRO A 211 -3.39 12.16 -28.09
CA PRO A 211 -4.16 10.94 -27.85
C PRO A 211 -3.76 10.19 -26.58
N ALA A 212 -2.47 10.15 -26.25
CA ALA A 212 -1.95 9.52 -25.03
C ALA A 212 -2.38 10.28 -23.75
N GLN A 213 -2.32 11.62 -23.76
CA GLN A 213 -2.79 12.43 -22.62
C GLN A 213 -4.30 12.28 -22.40
N ARG A 214 -5.10 12.21 -23.47
CA ARG A 214 -6.54 11.96 -23.37
C ARG A 214 -6.83 10.59 -22.80
N ALA A 215 -6.16 9.55 -23.30
CA ALA A 215 -6.32 8.20 -22.79
C ALA A 215 -5.94 8.12 -21.30
N THR A 216 -4.83 8.77 -20.91
CA THR A 216 -4.39 8.84 -19.51
C THR A 216 -5.40 9.59 -18.65
N SER A 217 -5.94 10.72 -19.13
CA SER A 217 -6.97 11.48 -18.41
C SER A 217 -8.21 10.62 -18.16
N HIS A 218 -8.73 9.95 -19.19
CA HIS A 218 -9.88 9.04 -19.05
C HIS A 218 -9.61 7.89 -18.08
N ALA A 219 -8.40 7.30 -18.09
CA ALA A 219 -8.05 6.21 -17.17
C ALA A 219 -8.00 6.68 -15.70
N TRP A 220 -7.49 7.89 -15.45
CA TRP A 220 -7.51 8.49 -14.12
C TRP A 220 -8.91 8.97 -13.70
N ALA A 221 -9.70 9.49 -14.64
CA ALA A 221 -11.10 9.85 -14.38
C ALA A 221 -11.91 8.61 -13.98
N ALA A 222 -11.68 7.46 -14.61
CA ALA A 222 -12.28 6.20 -14.20
C ALA A 222 -11.91 5.82 -12.76
N THR A 223 -10.66 6.03 -12.35
CA THR A 223 -10.20 5.78 -10.97
C THR A 223 -10.87 6.72 -9.96
N ALA A 224 -11.03 8.00 -10.30
CA ALA A 224 -11.76 8.97 -9.48
C ALA A 224 -13.25 8.58 -9.35
N LEU A 225 -13.91 8.22 -10.46
CA LEU A 225 -15.31 7.80 -10.50
C LEU A 225 -15.56 6.50 -9.70
N ILE A 226 -14.63 5.53 -9.72
CA ILE A 226 -14.69 4.35 -8.84
C ILE A 226 -14.67 4.78 -7.37
N SER A 227 -13.83 5.74 -7.01
CA SER A 227 -13.70 6.25 -5.63
C SER A 227 -14.98 6.97 -5.16
N LEU A 228 -15.70 7.60 -6.11
CA LEU A 228 -17.04 8.19 -5.90
C LEU A 228 -18.19 7.18 -6.00
N THR A 229 -17.89 5.92 -6.34
CA THR A 229 -18.83 4.81 -6.59
C THR A 229 -19.78 5.03 -7.77
N GLU A 230 -19.35 5.79 -8.78
CA GLU A 230 -20.08 6.06 -10.02
C GLU A 230 -19.66 5.07 -11.13
N LEU A 231 -19.95 3.78 -10.92
CA LEU A 231 -19.36 2.68 -11.69
C LEU A 231 -19.67 2.72 -13.19
N ASP A 232 -20.87 3.15 -13.61
CA ASP A 232 -21.25 3.24 -15.03
C ASP A 232 -20.48 4.33 -15.79
N ARG A 233 -20.30 5.50 -15.15
CA ARG A 233 -19.44 6.55 -15.69
C ARG A 233 -17.98 6.11 -15.70
N ALA A 234 -17.53 5.41 -14.64
CA ALA A 234 -16.18 4.88 -14.57
C ALA A 234 -15.90 3.87 -15.69
N GLU A 235 -16.84 2.96 -15.98
CA GLU A 235 -16.73 1.99 -17.06
C GLU A 235 -16.64 2.69 -18.42
N SER A 236 -17.46 3.73 -18.63
CA SER A 236 -17.44 4.53 -19.86
C SER A 236 -16.09 5.23 -20.06
N ALA A 237 -15.56 5.87 -19.01
CA ALA A 237 -14.25 6.51 -19.02
C ALA A 237 -13.12 5.50 -19.27
N ALA A 238 -13.12 4.35 -18.58
CA ALA A 238 -12.12 3.32 -18.79
C ALA A 238 -12.13 2.76 -20.22
N ARG A 239 -13.32 2.56 -20.81
CA ARG A 239 -13.44 2.13 -22.21
C ARG A 239 -12.94 3.20 -23.20
N ALA A 240 -13.16 4.48 -22.91
CA ALA A 240 -12.63 5.57 -23.73
C ALA A 240 -11.09 5.58 -23.72
N ALA A 241 -10.46 5.33 -22.56
CA ALA A 241 -9.01 5.25 -22.43
C ALA A 241 -8.36 4.14 -23.29
N LEU A 242 -9.06 3.03 -23.53
CA LEU A 242 -8.57 1.92 -24.36
C LEU A 242 -8.44 2.26 -25.86
N THR A 243 -8.96 3.40 -26.32
CA THR A 243 -8.91 3.79 -27.73
C THR A 243 -7.60 4.47 -28.14
N GLY A 244 -6.79 4.92 -27.17
CA GLY A 244 -5.62 5.77 -27.42
C GLY A 244 -4.31 5.06 -27.77
N ALA A 245 -4.27 3.72 -27.73
CA ALA A 245 -3.09 2.88 -28.03
C ALA A 245 -1.83 3.17 -27.17
N ASP A 246 -1.99 3.79 -25.99
CA ASP A 246 -0.90 4.01 -25.03
C ASP A 246 -0.87 2.88 -23.98
N PRO A 247 0.23 2.11 -23.85
CA PRO A 247 0.29 0.97 -22.93
C PRO A 247 0.08 1.34 -21.46
N GLU A 248 0.50 2.53 -21.01
CA GLU A 248 0.33 2.96 -19.62
C GLU A 248 -1.14 3.27 -19.33
N ALA A 249 -1.79 4.06 -20.19
CA ALA A 249 -3.21 4.36 -20.08
C ALA A 249 -4.08 3.09 -20.22
N GLU A 250 -3.71 2.17 -21.12
CA GLU A 250 -4.40 0.89 -21.29
C GLU A 250 -4.30 0.01 -20.03
N ALA A 251 -3.11 -0.09 -19.42
CA ALA A 251 -2.92 -0.85 -18.19
C ALA A 251 -3.78 -0.28 -17.05
N LEU A 252 -3.83 1.05 -16.91
CA LEU A 252 -4.65 1.72 -15.91
C LEU A 252 -6.15 1.54 -16.18
N ALA A 253 -6.58 1.66 -17.43
CA ALA A 253 -7.96 1.43 -17.84
C ALA A 253 -8.43 0.00 -17.58
N LEU A 254 -7.61 -1.00 -17.91
CA LEU A 254 -7.89 -2.41 -17.60
C LEU A 254 -7.96 -2.66 -16.09
N THR A 255 -7.13 -1.98 -15.30
CA THR A 255 -7.19 -2.03 -13.83
C THR A 255 -8.50 -1.45 -13.30
N ALA A 256 -8.94 -0.31 -13.86
CA ALA A 256 -10.24 0.28 -13.51
C ALA A 256 -11.40 -0.67 -13.86
N LEU A 257 -11.38 -1.28 -15.05
CA LEU A 257 -12.37 -2.29 -15.44
C LEU A 257 -12.36 -3.53 -14.52
N ALA A 258 -11.17 -3.98 -14.07
CA ALA A 258 -11.06 -5.06 -13.11
C ALA A 258 -11.71 -4.68 -11.77
N LEU A 259 -11.48 -3.47 -11.26
CA LEU A 259 -12.12 -2.97 -10.02
C LEU A 259 -13.65 -2.85 -10.17
N ILE A 260 -14.16 -2.43 -11.33
CA ILE A 260 -15.60 -2.36 -11.62
C ILE A 260 -16.21 -3.76 -11.66
N ALA A 261 -15.58 -4.69 -12.38
CA ALA A 261 -16.02 -6.09 -12.44
C ALA A 261 -16.02 -6.73 -11.04
N ALA A 262 -14.97 -6.47 -10.25
CA ALA A 262 -14.89 -6.92 -8.87
C ALA A 262 -16.02 -6.35 -8.02
N SER A 263 -16.24 -5.03 -8.07
CA SER A 263 -17.33 -4.34 -7.34
C SER A 263 -18.69 -4.97 -7.60
N ARG A 264 -18.94 -5.38 -8.85
CA ARG A 264 -20.14 -6.11 -9.31
C ARG A 264 -20.13 -7.60 -9.01
N ALA A 265 -19.26 -8.04 -8.09
CA ALA A 265 -19.10 -9.43 -7.66
C ALA A 265 -18.75 -10.41 -8.80
N LYS A 266 -17.92 -9.98 -9.77
CA LYS A 266 -17.36 -10.83 -10.83
C LYS A 266 -15.83 -11.00 -10.68
N PRO A 267 -15.36 -11.68 -9.62
CA PRO A 267 -13.94 -11.71 -9.28
C PRO A 267 -13.06 -12.44 -10.30
N TYR A 268 -13.57 -13.45 -11.01
CA TYR A 268 -12.78 -14.14 -12.05
C TYR A 268 -12.62 -13.30 -13.33
N ASP A 269 -13.68 -12.61 -13.78
CA ASP A 269 -13.58 -11.64 -14.87
C ASP A 269 -12.60 -10.52 -14.49
N ALA A 270 -12.65 -10.06 -13.23
CA ALA A 270 -11.72 -9.07 -12.71
C ALA A 270 -10.27 -9.59 -12.70
N LEU A 271 -10.03 -10.85 -12.35
CA LEU A 271 -8.71 -11.47 -12.39
C LEU A 271 -8.17 -11.52 -13.83
N GLU A 272 -8.99 -11.89 -14.82
CA GLU A 272 -8.59 -11.90 -16.23
C GLU A 272 -8.24 -10.47 -16.72
N LEU A 273 -9.06 -9.48 -16.37
CA LEU A 273 -8.77 -8.07 -16.69
C LEU A 273 -7.48 -7.59 -16.01
N SER A 274 -7.21 -8.03 -14.78
CA SER A 274 -5.98 -7.69 -14.06
C SER A 274 -4.73 -8.36 -14.67
N ASP A 275 -4.85 -9.56 -15.23
CA ASP A 275 -3.77 -10.22 -15.98
C ASP A 275 -3.43 -9.40 -17.23
N ARG A 276 -4.45 -9.01 -18.00
CA ARG A 276 -4.26 -8.16 -19.18
C ARG A 276 -3.68 -6.79 -18.83
N ALA A 277 -4.03 -6.23 -17.68
CA ALA A 277 -3.44 -4.98 -17.19
C ALA A 277 -1.93 -5.13 -16.93
N LEU A 278 -1.52 -6.24 -16.30
CA LEU A 278 -0.11 -6.53 -16.06
C LEU A 278 0.66 -6.81 -17.36
N ASP A 279 0.06 -7.50 -18.33
CA ASP A 279 0.67 -7.71 -19.64
C ASP A 279 0.94 -6.38 -20.36
N ARG A 280 0.00 -5.42 -20.26
CA ARG A 280 0.19 -4.07 -20.79
C ARG A 280 1.24 -3.28 -20.00
N ALA A 281 1.29 -3.47 -18.69
CA ALA A 281 2.30 -2.84 -17.87
C ALA A 281 3.72 -3.35 -18.19
N ASP A 282 3.88 -4.66 -18.44
CA ASP A 282 5.13 -5.27 -18.90
C ASP A 282 5.54 -4.78 -20.29
N ALA A 283 4.57 -4.52 -21.17
CA ALA A 283 4.81 -3.94 -22.50
C ALA A 283 5.15 -2.44 -22.48
N SER A 284 4.96 -1.75 -21.33
CA SER A 284 5.24 -0.32 -21.23
C SER A 284 6.75 -0.02 -21.31
N PRO A 285 7.17 1.11 -21.91
CA PRO A 285 8.58 1.47 -22.01
C PRO A 285 9.26 1.48 -20.63
N TYR A 286 10.35 0.71 -20.50
CA TYR A 286 11.10 0.53 -19.24
C TYR A 286 10.26 0.02 -18.06
N GLY A 287 9.07 -0.53 -18.30
CA GLY A 287 8.13 -0.98 -17.27
C GLY A 287 7.52 0.17 -16.46
N ARG A 288 7.42 1.39 -17.02
CA ARG A 288 6.92 2.59 -16.32
C ARG A 288 5.51 2.44 -15.76
N ALA A 289 4.64 1.68 -16.41
CA ALA A 289 3.28 1.42 -15.91
C ALA A 289 3.28 0.69 -14.56
N HIS A 290 4.35 0.00 -14.16
CA HIS A 290 4.45 -0.61 -12.83
C HIS A 290 4.56 0.42 -11.68
N ARG A 291 4.60 1.72 -12.01
CA ARG A 291 4.39 2.81 -11.02
C ARG A 291 2.94 2.91 -10.56
N TYR A 292 1.98 2.35 -11.30
CA TYR A 292 0.58 2.24 -10.89
C TYR A 292 0.33 0.95 -10.08
N PRO A 293 -0.72 0.90 -9.24
CA PRO A 293 -0.95 -0.19 -8.28
C PRO A 293 -1.59 -1.45 -8.93
N HIS A 294 -1.14 -1.88 -10.11
CA HIS A 294 -1.71 -3.03 -10.82
C HIS A 294 -1.58 -4.34 -10.02
N HIS A 295 -0.42 -4.59 -9.43
CA HIS A 295 -0.20 -5.75 -8.55
C HIS A 295 -1.04 -5.66 -7.28
N LEU A 296 -1.28 -4.46 -6.74
CA LEU A 296 -2.14 -4.27 -5.58
C LEU A 296 -3.58 -4.69 -5.89
N THR A 297 -4.15 -4.25 -7.01
CA THR A 297 -5.49 -4.64 -7.45
C THR A 297 -5.56 -6.16 -7.63
N ARG A 298 -4.62 -6.75 -8.38
CA ARG A 298 -4.61 -8.20 -8.61
C ARG A 298 -4.51 -8.99 -7.31
N GLY A 299 -3.61 -8.61 -6.41
CA GLY A 299 -3.44 -9.31 -5.14
C GLY A 299 -4.71 -9.26 -4.28
N HIS A 300 -5.43 -8.14 -4.25
CA HIS A 300 -6.72 -8.07 -3.56
C HIS A 300 -7.77 -9.00 -4.19
N LEU A 301 -7.85 -9.08 -5.51
CA LEU A 301 -8.75 -10.02 -6.19
C LEU A 301 -8.41 -11.47 -5.87
N GLN A 302 -7.11 -11.78 -5.71
CA GLN A 302 -6.66 -13.10 -5.27
C GLN A 302 -7.10 -13.41 -3.84
N LEU A 303 -7.12 -12.43 -2.93
CA LEU A 303 -7.71 -12.60 -1.59
C LEU A 303 -9.21 -12.91 -1.68
N GLU A 304 -9.95 -12.27 -2.59
CA GLU A 304 -11.38 -12.53 -2.78
C GLU A 304 -11.69 -13.94 -3.27
N VAL A 305 -10.75 -14.62 -3.93
CA VAL A 305 -10.92 -16.01 -4.38
C VAL A 305 -10.17 -17.03 -3.51
N ASP A 306 -9.70 -16.62 -2.33
CA ASP A 306 -8.94 -17.42 -1.36
C ASP A 306 -7.57 -17.94 -1.88
N GLU A 307 -6.96 -17.27 -2.85
CA GLU A 307 -5.60 -17.53 -3.32
C GLU A 307 -4.53 -16.79 -2.49
N PHE A 308 -4.52 -16.96 -1.17
CA PHE A 308 -3.69 -16.17 -0.23
C PHE A 308 -2.19 -16.19 -0.54
N ASP A 309 -1.61 -17.36 -0.84
CA ASP A 309 -0.17 -17.46 -1.17
C ASP A 309 0.17 -16.72 -2.47
N ARG A 310 -0.71 -16.79 -3.47
CA ARG A 310 -0.52 -16.07 -4.73
C ARG A 310 -0.69 -14.58 -4.52
N ALA A 311 -1.66 -14.16 -3.70
CA ALA A 311 -1.87 -12.77 -3.33
C ALA A 311 -0.61 -12.17 -2.69
N ARG A 312 -0.05 -12.85 -1.68
CA ARG A 312 1.20 -12.43 -1.02
C ARG A 312 2.35 -12.29 -2.01
N ALA A 313 2.58 -13.30 -2.85
CA ALA A 313 3.61 -13.24 -3.88
C ALA A 313 3.40 -12.10 -4.90
N THR A 314 2.14 -11.77 -5.21
CA THR A 314 1.80 -10.63 -6.08
C THR A 314 2.09 -9.30 -5.39
N PHE A 315 1.71 -9.12 -4.11
CA PHE A 315 2.02 -7.91 -3.36
C PHE A 315 3.53 -7.68 -3.24
N GLU A 316 4.30 -8.72 -2.91
CA GLU A 316 5.75 -8.61 -2.80
C GLU A 316 6.44 -8.27 -4.14
N ARG A 317 5.91 -8.79 -5.27
CA ARG A 317 6.39 -8.41 -6.61
C ARG A 317 6.12 -6.94 -6.90
N GLY A 318 4.92 -6.47 -6.59
CA GLY A 318 4.54 -5.07 -6.75
C GLY A 318 5.39 -4.13 -5.89
N LEU A 319 5.63 -4.49 -4.63
CA LEU A 319 6.50 -3.73 -3.72
C LEU A 319 7.90 -3.55 -4.30
N ARG A 320 8.55 -4.64 -4.75
CA ARG A 320 9.88 -4.57 -5.39
C ARG A 320 9.88 -3.74 -6.67
N ALA A 321 8.80 -3.80 -7.46
CA ALA A 321 8.66 -2.99 -8.66
C ALA A 321 8.56 -1.50 -8.31
N SER A 322 7.78 -1.14 -7.28
CA SER A 322 7.64 0.24 -6.81
C SER A 322 8.94 0.79 -6.21
N GLU A 323 9.67 0.01 -5.41
CA GLU A 323 11.00 0.39 -4.90
C GLU A 323 11.99 0.68 -6.03
N ARG A 324 12.05 -0.20 -7.03
CA ARG A 324 12.96 -0.04 -8.19
C ARG A 324 12.64 1.20 -9.03
N LEU A 325 11.36 1.56 -9.15
CA LEU A 325 10.89 2.65 -10.01
C LEU A 325 10.76 4.00 -9.27
N GLY A 326 11.08 4.03 -7.97
CA GLY A 326 10.94 5.22 -7.13
C GLY A 326 9.49 5.66 -6.90
N ALA A 327 8.52 4.74 -6.98
CA ALA A 327 7.10 5.03 -6.75
C ALA A 327 6.79 5.00 -5.24
N GLU A 328 7.29 5.99 -4.50
CA GLU A 328 7.23 5.98 -3.02
C GLU A 328 5.79 5.96 -2.49
N TRP A 329 4.85 6.56 -3.20
CA TRP A 329 3.45 6.67 -2.80
C TRP A 329 2.73 5.32 -2.67
N THR A 330 3.14 4.27 -3.38
CA THR A 330 2.49 2.94 -3.33
C THR A 330 3.04 2.04 -2.21
N LEU A 331 4.18 2.39 -1.59
CA LEU A 331 4.84 1.52 -0.61
C LEU A 331 3.96 1.26 0.63
N GLY A 332 3.30 2.30 1.14
CA GLY A 332 2.33 2.18 2.25
C GLY A 332 1.12 1.30 1.90
N SER A 333 0.68 1.35 0.64
CA SER A 333 -0.43 0.54 0.14
C SER A 333 -0.09 -0.95 0.13
N TYR A 334 1.11 -1.34 -0.30
CA TYR A 334 1.54 -2.75 -0.26
C TYR A 334 1.72 -3.27 1.17
N GLY A 335 2.24 -2.45 2.09
CA GLY A 335 2.31 -2.80 3.51
C GLY A 335 0.92 -3.07 4.10
N THR A 336 -0.05 -2.23 3.74
CA THR A 336 -1.45 -2.39 4.18
C THR A 336 -2.11 -3.62 3.55
N ALA A 337 -1.85 -3.92 2.28
CA ALA A 337 -2.41 -5.10 1.63
C ALA A 337 -1.87 -6.42 2.21
N LEU A 338 -0.59 -6.48 2.55
CA LEU A 338 0.00 -7.61 3.29
C LEU A 338 -0.63 -7.75 4.69
N ALA A 339 -0.95 -6.62 5.35
CA ALA A 339 -1.64 -6.63 6.63
C ALA A 339 -3.09 -7.14 6.51
N VAL A 340 -3.82 -6.79 5.45
CA VAL A 340 -5.16 -7.32 5.16
C VAL A 340 -5.11 -8.83 4.92
N GLU A 341 -4.12 -9.31 4.17
CA GLU A 341 -3.90 -10.75 3.99
C GLU A 341 -3.69 -11.46 5.34
N ALA A 342 -2.77 -10.96 6.17
CA ALA A 342 -2.53 -11.49 7.52
C ALA A 342 -3.77 -11.42 8.43
N PHE A 343 -4.59 -10.37 8.31
CA PHE A 343 -5.86 -10.25 9.02
C PHE A 343 -6.84 -11.38 8.64
N LEU A 344 -6.99 -11.63 7.34
CA LEU A 344 -7.89 -12.65 6.81
C LEU A 344 -7.44 -14.07 7.18
N THR A 345 -6.13 -14.34 7.11
CA THR A 345 -5.53 -15.64 7.46
C THR A 345 -5.42 -15.90 8.96
N GLY A 346 -5.64 -14.87 9.79
CA GLY A 346 -5.70 -14.96 11.24
C GLY A 346 -4.36 -14.71 11.95
N GLU A 347 -3.34 -14.25 11.22
CA GLU A 347 -2.06 -13.82 11.77
C GLU A 347 -2.16 -12.40 12.36
N TRP A 348 -3.08 -12.19 13.32
CA TRP A 348 -3.46 -10.86 13.80
C TRP A 348 -2.32 -10.05 14.42
N ASP A 349 -1.33 -10.69 15.05
CA ASP A 349 -0.16 -9.97 15.57
C ASP A 349 0.69 -9.41 14.41
N THR A 350 0.94 -10.22 13.37
CA THR A 350 1.60 -9.77 12.13
C THR A 350 0.80 -8.66 11.44
N ALA A 351 -0.53 -8.80 11.41
CA ALA A 351 -1.42 -7.80 10.83
C ALA A 351 -1.34 -6.46 11.56
N ILE A 352 -1.36 -6.46 12.90
CA ILE A 352 -1.23 -5.24 13.72
C ILE A 352 0.09 -4.51 13.43
N ASP A 353 1.21 -5.24 13.43
CA ASP A 353 2.53 -4.65 13.17
C ASP A 353 2.60 -4.06 11.75
N SER A 354 2.07 -4.79 10.78
CA SER A 354 2.08 -4.39 9.36
C SER A 354 1.16 -3.20 9.08
N PHE A 355 -0.05 -3.17 9.66
CA PHE A 355 -0.93 -2.00 9.58
C PHE A 355 -0.27 -0.77 10.23
N THR A 356 0.33 -0.94 11.41
CA THR A 356 0.98 0.18 12.13
C THR A 356 2.12 0.76 11.30
N GLN A 357 2.95 -0.09 10.69
CA GLN A 357 4.02 0.35 9.80
C GLN A 357 3.47 1.01 8.53
N GLY A 358 2.49 0.39 7.86
CA GLY A 358 1.90 0.89 6.62
C GLY A 358 1.25 2.26 6.79
N LEU A 359 0.39 2.41 7.81
CA LEU A 359 -0.28 3.68 8.14
C LEU A 359 0.72 4.78 8.53
N GLY A 360 1.84 4.42 9.17
CA GLY A 360 2.93 5.37 9.44
C GLY A 360 3.59 5.94 8.17
N HIS A 361 3.73 5.12 7.13
CA HIS A 361 4.25 5.58 5.83
C HIS A 361 3.23 6.46 5.12
N SER A 362 1.95 6.05 5.06
CA SER A 362 0.85 6.80 4.47
C SER A 362 0.72 8.22 5.05
N ARG A 363 0.83 8.37 6.38
CA ARG A 363 0.85 9.70 7.05
C ARG A 363 2.01 10.59 6.61
N THR A 364 3.16 10.01 6.28
CA THR A 364 4.36 10.76 5.88
C THR A 364 4.30 11.17 4.41
N SER A 365 3.75 10.32 3.53
CA SER A 365 3.58 10.60 2.10
C SER A 365 2.32 11.41 1.78
N GLY A 366 1.40 11.58 2.74
CA GLY A 366 0.10 12.23 2.52
C GLY A 366 -0.93 11.36 1.81
N GLU A 367 -0.60 10.10 1.54
CA GLU A 367 -1.50 9.10 0.92
C GLU A 367 -2.54 8.62 1.95
N ARG A 368 -3.81 8.55 1.55
CA ARG A 368 -4.93 8.20 2.47
C ARG A 368 -5.82 7.06 1.99
N TYR A 369 -5.49 6.43 0.86
CA TYR A 369 -6.31 5.44 0.14
C TYR A 369 -6.70 4.25 1.03
N ASN A 370 -5.77 3.81 1.91
CA ASN A 370 -5.95 2.59 2.71
C ASN A 370 -6.19 2.83 4.21
N GLU A 371 -6.24 4.09 4.67
CA GLU A 371 -6.36 4.40 6.11
C GLU A 371 -7.67 3.87 6.70
N VAL A 372 -8.79 4.08 6.01
CA VAL A 372 -10.12 3.66 6.46
C VAL A 372 -10.17 2.14 6.67
N ALA A 373 -9.70 1.37 5.69
CA ALA A 373 -9.72 -0.08 5.75
C ALA A 373 -8.75 -0.63 6.82
N GLY A 374 -7.54 -0.07 6.90
CA GLY A 374 -6.54 -0.49 7.88
C GLY A 374 -6.99 -0.24 9.31
N HIS A 375 -7.46 0.97 9.61
CA HIS A 375 -8.00 1.30 10.92
C HIS A 375 -9.27 0.50 11.25
N SER A 376 -10.14 0.23 10.28
CA SER A 376 -11.32 -0.62 10.48
C SER A 376 -10.95 -2.07 10.82
N ALA A 377 -9.96 -2.65 10.13
CA ALA A 377 -9.47 -4.00 10.43
C ALA A 377 -8.84 -4.07 11.83
N LEU A 378 -8.03 -3.07 12.20
CA LEU A 378 -7.48 -2.94 13.56
C LEU A 378 -8.58 -2.84 14.62
N ALA A 379 -9.66 -2.09 14.33
CA ALA A 379 -10.81 -2.00 15.22
C ALA A 379 -11.50 -3.37 15.39
N VAL A 380 -11.72 -4.13 14.31
CA VAL A 380 -12.29 -5.48 14.39
C VAL A 380 -11.41 -6.41 15.25
N ILE A 381 -10.09 -6.38 15.07
CA ILE A 381 -9.16 -7.15 15.92
C ILE A 381 -9.32 -6.74 17.40
N ALA A 382 -9.33 -5.44 17.68
CA ALA A 382 -9.46 -4.91 19.04
C ALA A 382 -10.80 -5.30 19.70
N ILE A 383 -11.92 -5.24 18.98
CA ILE A 383 -13.24 -5.69 19.45
C ILE A 383 -13.18 -7.16 19.86
N HIS A 384 -12.67 -8.02 18.98
CA HIS A 384 -12.56 -9.45 19.27
C HIS A 384 -11.59 -9.75 20.42
N ARG A 385 -10.56 -8.93 20.63
CA ARG A 385 -9.63 -8.99 21.76
C ARG A 385 -10.12 -8.29 23.03
N ASN A 386 -11.39 -7.86 23.05
CA ASN A 386 -12.03 -7.22 24.19
C ASN A 386 -11.35 -5.89 24.61
N ASP A 387 -10.83 -5.14 23.64
CA ASP A 387 -10.20 -3.83 23.80
C ASP A 387 -11.04 -2.76 23.06
N LEU A 388 -12.23 -2.49 23.60
CA LEU A 388 -13.20 -1.57 22.96
C LEU A 388 -12.69 -0.12 22.93
N ASP A 389 -11.83 0.28 23.85
CA ASP A 389 -11.25 1.62 23.85
C ASP A 389 -10.32 1.81 22.66
N ARG A 390 -9.41 0.85 22.41
CA ARG A 390 -8.60 0.89 21.17
C ARG A 390 -9.45 0.77 19.91
N ALA A 391 -10.49 -0.04 19.93
CA ALA A 391 -11.40 -0.16 18.79
C ALA A 391 -12.04 1.19 18.43
N ARG A 392 -12.49 1.95 19.44
CA ARG A 392 -13.04 3.29 19.24
C ARG A 392 -12.00 4.27 18.73
N THR A 393 -10.78 4.27 19.29
CA THR A 393 -9.69 5.12 18.78
C THR A 393 -9.41 4.87 17.30
N HIS A 394 -9.34 3.60 16.88
CA HIS A 394 -9.15 3.29 15.47
C HIS A 394 -10.35 3.68 14.60
N LEU A 395 -11.58 3.54 15.08
CA LEU A 395 -12.75 4.03 14.36
C LEU A 395 -12.77 5.55 14.24
N ASP A 396 -12.38 6.27 15.28
CA ASP A 396 -12.23 7.73 15.25
C ASP A 396 -11.17 8.14 14.23
N ASP A 397 -10.01 7.47 14.21
CA ASP A 397 -8.97 7.68 13.20
C ASP A 397 -9.49 7.41 11.78
N ALA A 398 -10.18 6.28 11.57
CA ALA A 398 -10.78 5.92 10.27
C ALA A 398 -11.80 6.95 9.77
N LEU A 399 -12.52 7.61 10.69
CA LEU A 399 -13.56 8.58 10.36
C LEU A 399 -13.04 10.03 10.36
N SER A 400 -11.91 10.31 11.01
CA SER A 400 -11.33 11.66 11.12
C SER A 400 -10.86 12.23 9.77
N GLY A 401 -10.55 11.36 8.80
CA GLY A 401 -10.28 11.73 7.41
C GLY A 401 -11.53 11.98 6.56
N VAL A 402 -12.72 11.63 7.06
CA VAL A 402 -14.01 11.87 6.39
C VAL A 402 -14.53 13.22 6.87
N GLY A 403 -14.12 14.30 6.19
CA GLY A 403 -14.35 15.67 6.62
C GLY A 403 -15.77 15.94 7.14
N SER A 404 -15.87 16.65 8.26
CA SER A 404 -17.10 17.07 8.95
C SER A 404 -17.90 18.16 8.21
N GLY A 405 -17.69 18.33 6.90
CA GLY A 405 -18.35 19.31 6.06
C GLY A 405 -18.88 18.64 4.80
N THR A 406 -20.21 18.58 4.68
CA THR A 406 -20.97 18.42 3.43
C THR A 406 -20.18 17.93 2.21
N GLY A 407 -19.88 16.62 2.13
CA GLY A 407 -19.63 15.96 0.84
C GLY A 407 -18.22 15.47 0.48
N SER A 408 -17.16 15.64 1.28
CA SER A 408 -15.84 15.04 0.96
C SER A 408 -15.77 13.58 1.45
N GLY A 409 -15.52 12.52 0.69
CA GLY A 409 -14.95 12.36 -0.65
C GLY A 409 -14.38 10.93 -0.85
N TRP A 410 -14.34 10.11 0.22
CA TRP A 410 -13.93 8.70 0.16
C TRP A 410 -15.08 7.76 0.53
N ARG A 411 -15.75 7.22 -0.50
CA ARG A 411 -16.78 6.16 -0.36
C ARG A 411 -16.19 4.75 -0.48
N TYR A 412 -15.03 4.63 -1.13
CA TYR A 412 -14.32 3.36 -1.29
C TYR A 412 -13.89 2.79 0.08
N ARG A 413 -14.23 1.52 0.35
CA ARG A 413 -13.95 0.79 1.61
C ARG A 413 -14.56 1.32 2.91
N GLY A 414 -15.45 2.33 2.85
CA GLY A 414 -16.18 2.82 4.03
C GLY A 414 -17.08 1.78 4.73
N HIS A 415 -17.45 0.71 4.03
CA HIS A 415 -18.23 -0.40 4.58
C HIS A 415 -17.45 -1.21 5.65
N TRP A 416 -16.12 -1.24 5.63
CA TRP A 416 -15.32 -1.84 6.71
C TRP A 416 -15.52 -1.09 8.03
N ALA A 417 -15.56 0.25 7.97
CA ALA A 417 -15.85 1.08 9.14
C ALA A 417 -17.30 0.87 9.59
N GLY A 418 -18.26 0.77 8.66
CA GLY A 418 -19.65 0.43 8.96
C GLY A 418 -19.78 -0.90 9.71
N TRP A 419 -19.09 -1.94 9.24
CA TRP A 419 -19.06 -3.25 9.90
C TRP A 419 -18.44 -3.18 11.30
N ALA A 420 -17.27 -2.58 11.45
CA ALA A 420 -16.61 -2.42 12.74
C ALA A 420 -17.45 -1.61 13.74
N ARG A 421 -18.14 -0.55 13.30
CA ARG A 421 -19.07 0.23 14.13
C ARG A 421 -20.27 -0.60 14.60
N ALA A 422 -20.83 -1.44 13.73
CA ALA A 422 -21.91 -2.34 14.11
C ALA A 422 -21.45 -3.34 15.18
N LEU A 423 -20.24 -3.89 15.05
CA LEU A 423 -19.65 -4.78 16.06
C LEU A 423 -19.39 -4.09 17.42
N VAL A 424 -18.96 -2.82 17.42
CA VAL A 424 -18.84 -2.03 18.67
C VAL A 424 -20.21 -1.84 19.32
N ALA A 425 -21.22 -1.44 18.56
CA ALA A 425 -22.57 -1.25 19.09
C ALA A 425 -23.16 -2.56 19.66
N GLU A 426 -22.89 -3.69 19.00
CA GLU A 426 -23.26 -5.01 19.52
C GLU A 426 -22.52 -5.34 20.82
N ALA A 427 -21.21 -5.09 20.88
CA ALA A 427 -20.41 -5.32 22.08
C ALA A 427 -20.83 -4.44 23.27
N ASP A 428 -21.34 -3.24 23.01
CA ASP A 428 -21.93 -2.34 24.00
C ASP A 428 -23.35 -2.73 24.44
N GLY A 429 -23.91 -3.82 23.88
CA GLY A 429 -25.25 -4.28 24.22
C GLY A 429 -26.37 -3.45 23.60
N ALA A 430 -26.10 -2.79 22.47
CA ALA A 430 -27.06 -2.00 21.69
C ALA A 430 -27.36 -2.67 20.33
N PRO A 431 -28.03 -3.84 20.31
CA PRO A 431 -28.23 -4.61 19.07
C PRO A 431 -29.13 -3.90 18.05
N ASP A 432 -30.12 -3.11 18.48
CA ASP A 432 -30.93 -2.26 17.58
C ASP A 432 -30.05 -1.27 16.81
N ARG A 433 -29.11 -0.63 17.52
CA ARG A 433 -28.17 0.32 16.93
C ARG A 433 -27.19 -0.38 15.99
N ALA A 434 -26.73 -1.57 16.36
CA ALA A 434 -25.87 -2.39 15.51
C ALA A 434 -26.56 -2.75 14.19
N LEU A 435 -27.83 -3.20 14.27
CA LEU A 435 -28.64 -3.52 13.10
C LEU A 435 -28.86 -2.28 12.21
N GLU A 436 -29.19 -1.14 12.80
CA GLU A 436 -29.41 0.12 12.07
C GLU A 436 -28.16 0.54 11.28
N ILE A 437 -26.98 0.53 11.92
CA ILE A 437 -25.70 0.88 11.28
C ILE A 437 -25.40 -0.08 10.12
N LEU A 438 -25.57 -1.38 10.35
CA LEU A 438 -25.25 -2.38 9.34
C LEU A 438 -26.24 -2.36 8.17
N GLN A 439 -27.52 -2.10 8.43
CA GLN A 439 -28.53 -1.91 7.39
C GLN A 439 -28.23 -0.67 6.54
N GLN A 440 -27.87 0.47 7.15
CA GLN A 440 -27.45 1.67 6.41
C GLN A 440 -26.24 1.41 5.51
N THR A 441 -25.28 0.63 6.03
CA THR A 441 -24.08 0.22 5.27
C THR A 441 -24.47 -0.66 4.08
N TRP A 442 -25.34 -1.64 4.31
CA TRP A 442 -25.87 -2.55 3.28
C TRP A 442 -26.63 -1.82 2.18
N ASP A 443 -27.54 -0.93 2.55
CA ASP A 443 -28.33 -0.13 1.60
C ASP A 443 -27.44 0.81 0.78
N SER A 444 -26.34 1.31 1.36
CA SER A 444 -25.33 2.04 0.60
C SER A 444 -24.69 1.15 -0.46
N CYS A 445 -24.21 -0.04 -0.09
CA CYS A 445 -23.61 -0.98 -1.03
C CYS A 445 -24.57 -1.35 -2.18
N ARG A 446 -25.85 -1.57 -1.88
CA ARG A 446 -26.89 -1.86 -2.89
C ARG A 446 -27.07 -0.72 -3.88
N ARG A 447 -27.19 0.52 -3.39
CA ARG A 447 -27.39 1.69 -4.24
C ARG A 447 -26.20 1.99 -5.15
N THR A 448 -25.00 1.59 -4.73
CA THR A 448 -23.75 1.87 -5.45
C THR A 448 -23.16 0.65 -6.14
N ASP A 449 -23.93 -0.44 -6.26
CA ASP A 449 -23.54 -1.67 -6.96
C ASP A 449 -22.21 -2.30 -6.44
N LEU A 450 -21.97 -2.17 -5.13
CA LEU A 450 -20.82 -2.74 -4.41
C LEU A 450 -21.18 -4.13 -3.85
N ALA A 451 -21.58 -5.03 -4.73
CA ALA A 451 -21.97 -6.40 -4.39
C ALA A 451 -20.81 -7.26 -3.83
N ILE A 452 -19.55 -6.90 -4.12
CA ILE A 452 -18.35 -7.57 -3.59
C ILE A 452 -18.31 -7.64 -2.06
N GLU A 453 -19.00 -6.73 -1.38
CA GLU A 453 -18.99 -6.63 0.10
C GLU A 453 -20.06 -7.49 0.76
N TYR A 454 -21.00 -8.04 -0.01
CA TYR A 454 -22.11 -8.82 0.54
C TYR A 454 -21.63 -10.07 1.31
N PRO A 455 -20.59 -10.81 0.87
CA PRO A 455 -20.06 -11.93 1.64
C PRO A 455 -19.52 -11.56 3.03
N LEU A 456 -18.99 -10.34 3.18
CA LEU A 456 -18.47 -9.84 4.46
C LEU A 456 -19.62 -9.39 5.38
N LEU A 457 -20.55 -8.59 4.85
CA LEU A 457 -21.59 -7.93 5.65
C LEU A 457 -22.82 -8.83 5.90
N GLY A 458 -23.18 -9.63 4.91
CA GLY A 458 -24.46 -10.35 4.82
C GLY A 458 -24.72 -11.25 6.02
N PRO A 459 -23.79 -12.15 6.40
CA PRO A 459 -24.01 -13.04 7.54
C PRO A 459 -24.25 -12.31 8.86
N THR A 460 -23.52 -11.22 9.12
CA THR A 460 -23.71 -10.40 10.33
C THR A 460 -25.07 -9.68 10.30
N LEU A 461 -25.47 -9.16 9.14
CA LEU A 461 -26.75 -8.49 8.95
C LEU A 461 -27.93 -9.46 9.16
N VAL A 462 -27.86 -10.64 8.53
CA VAL A 462 -28.88 -11.68 8.69
C VAL A 462 -29.01 -12.09 10.15
N ARG A 463 -27.90 -12.33 10.85
CA ARG A 463 -27.91 -12.69 12.27
C ARG A 463 -28.55 -11.61 13.14
N LEU A 464 -28.09 -10.36 13.03
CA LEU A 464 -28.63 -9.24 13.81
C LEU A 464 -30.12 -9.01 13.49
N ALA A 465 -30.53 -9.11 12.23
CA ALA A 465 -31.92 -8.97 11.82
C ALA A 465 -32.80 -10.06 12.45
N LEU A 466 -32.36 -11.33 12.46
CA LEU A 466 -33.09 -12.42 13.10
C LEU A 466 -33.16 -12.26 14.62
N ASP A 467 -32.06 -11.82 15.26
CA ASP A 467 -32.03 -11.55 16.70
C ASP A 467 -33.01 -10.43 17.11
N GLN A 468 -33.36 -9.52 16.19
CA GLN A 468 -34.37 -8.46 16.35
C GLN A 468 -35.73 -8.78 15.68
N ASP A 469 -35.98 -10.04 15.31
CA ASP A 469 -37.20 -10.54 14.63
C ASP A 469 -37.56 -9.81 13.31
N ARG A 470 -36.56 -9.21 12.64
CA ARG A 470 -36.65 -8.58 11.31
C ARG A 470 -36.43 -9.61 10.19
N ARG A 471 -37.34 -10.57 10.09
CA ARG A 471 -37.24 -11.71 9.17
C ARG A 471 -37.30 -11.32 7.69
N ASP A 472 -38.04 -10.25 7.38
CA ASP A 472 -38.11 -9.63 6.05
C ASP A 472 -36.72 -9.19 5.57
N LEU A 473 -36.03 -8.43 6.40
CA LEU A 473 -34.68 -7.92 6.12
C LEU A 473 -33.66 -9.07 6.03
N ALA A 474 -33.76 -10.06 6.93
CA ALA A 474 -32.90 -11.23 6.90
C ALA A 474 -33.05 -12.03 5.60
N ALA A 475 -34.30 -12.26 5.14
CA ALA A 475 -34.57 -12.97 3.89
C ALA A 475 -34.11 -12.18 2.67
N GLU A 476 -34.29 -10.86 2.65
CA GLU A 476 -33.81 -9.99 1.58
C GLU A 476 -32.28 -10.02 1.47
N ALA A 477 -31.57 -9.82 2.59
CA ALA A 477 -30.10 -9.87 2.61
C ALA A 477 -29.56 -11.24 2.20
N ALA A 478 -30.19 -12.34 2.64
CA ALA A 478 -29.81 -13.68 2.21
C ALA A 478 -30.05 -13.91 0.71
N ALA A 479 -31.16 -13.41 0.16
CA ALA A 479 -31.44 -13.50 -1.27
C ALA A 479 -30.46 -12.69 -2.11
N ASP A 480 -30.02 -11.53 -1.61
CA ASP A 480 -29.00 -10.70 -2.24
C ASP A 480 -27.64 -11.42 -2.31
N VAL A 481 -27.20 -12.05 -1.22
CA VAL A 481 -25.98 -12.89 -1.21
C VAL A 481 -26.13 -14.09 -2.15
N ALA A 482 -27.27 -14.77 -2.15
CA ALA A 482 -27.52 -15.94 -2.98
C ALA A 482 -27.42 -15.64 -4.49
N ARG A 483 -27.75 -14.40 -4.92
CA ARG A 483 -27.61 -13.97 -6.32
C ARG A 483 -26.15 -13.91 -6.79
N LEU A 484 -25.19 -13.87 -5.88
CA LEU A 484 -23.76 -13.87 -6.21
C LEU A 484 -23.20 -15.28 -6.42
N VAL A 485 -23.98 -16.32 -6.06
CA VAL A 485 -23.51 -17.70 -6.08
C VAL A 485 -24.10 -18.44 -7.28
N ASP A 486 -23.29 -18.57 -8.32
CA ASP A 486 -23.49 -19.50 -9.43
C ASP A 486 -22.54 -20.72 -9.31
N GLY A 487 -22.44 -21.53 -10.38
CA GLY A 487 -21.57 -22.71 -10.39
C GLY A 487 -20.06 -22.42 -10.29
N ALA A 488 -19.63 -21.18 -10.54
CA ALA A 488 -18.22 -20.78 -10.54
C ALA A 488 -17.86 -19.88 -9.34
N ALA A 489 -18.83 -19.41 -8.55
CA ALA A 489 -18.60 -18.45 -7.45
C ALA A 489 -17.48 -18.87 -6.48
N PRO A 490 -16.66 -17.94 -5.96
CA PRO A 490 -15.51 -18.29 -5.13
C PRO A 490 -15.87 -18.89 -3.75
N PRO A 491 -14.91 -19.53 -3.06
CA PRO A 491 -15.14 -20.19 -1.77
C PRO A 491 -15.78 -19.31 -0.70
N ASN A 492 -15.31 -18.06 -0.53
CA ASN A 492 -15.84 -17.09 0.42
C ASN A 492 -17.30 -16.66 0.12
N PHE A 493 -17.70 -16.58 -1.15
CA PHE A 493 -19.07 -16.23 -1.53
C PHE A 493 -20.03 -17.38 -1.19
N ARG A 494 -19.60 -18.62 -1.49
CA ARG A 494 -20.37 -19.82 -1.14
C ARG A 494 -20.47 -20.02 0.38
N LEU A 495 -19.41 -19.68 1.13
CA LEU A 495 -19.43 -19.65 2.59
C LEU A 495 -20.53 -18.70 3.08
N ALA A 496 -20.56 -17.46 2.58
CA ALA A 496 -21.54 -16.47 2.99
C ALA A 496 -22.98 -16.84 2.62
N ASP A 497 -23.22 -17.36 1.40
CA ASP A 497 -24.55 -17.86 1.00
C ASP A 497 -25.06 -18.94 1.96
N ARG A 498 -24.24 -19.97 2.22
CA ARG A 498 -24.62 -21.05 3.13
C ARG A 498 -24.80 -20.56 4.56
N HIS A 499 -24.00 -19.58 5.01
CA HIS A 499 -24.17 -18.95 6.32
C HIS A 499 -25.51 -18.24 6.42
N CYS A 500 -25.81 -17.34 5.47
CA CYS A 500 -27.07 -16.60 5.44
C CYS A 500 -28.29 -17.52 5.35
N ARG A 501 -28.29 -18.47 4.41
CA ARG A 501 -29.40 -19.43 4.23
C ARG A 501 -29.57 -20.35 5.43
N GLY A 502 -28.47 -20.80 6.03
CA GLY A 502 -28.51 -21.64 7.23
C GLY A 502 -29.17 -20.91 8.39
N LEU A 503 -28.89 -19.62 8.56
CA LEU A 503 -29.55 -18.77 9.55
C LEU A 503 -31.03 -18.55 9.25
N VAL A 504 -31.38 -18.12 8.02
CA VAL A 504 -32.77 -17.82 7.63
C VAL A 504 -33.68 -19.03 7.71
N HIS A 505 -33.19 -20.22 7.35
CA HIS A 505 -33.97 -21.46 7.36
C HIS A 505 -33.78 -22.31 8.62
N ALA A 506 -33.02 -21.82 9.60
CA ALA A 506 -32.62 -22.58 10.78
C ALA A 506 -32.00 -23.96 10.45
N ASP A 507 -31.22 -24.04 9.36
CA ASP A 507 -30.54 -25.26 8.90
C ASP A 507 -29.10 -25.30 9.43
N ALA A 508 -28.93 -25.98 10.56
CA ALA A 508 -27.61 -26.19 11.14
C ALA A 508 -26.67 -27.05 10.27
N GLY A 509 -27.21 -27.98 9.47
CA GLY A 509 -26.40 -28.81 8.58
C GLY A 509 -25.74 -27.96 7.50
N LEU A 510 -26.47 -26.99 6.97
CA LEU A 510 -25.94 -26.03 6.01
C LEU A 510 -24.81 -25.19 6.61
N LEU A 511 -24.96 -24.70 7.85
CA LEU A 511 -23.90 -23.98 8.56
C LEU A 511 -22.67 -24.85 8.82
N VAL A 512 -22.84 -26.09 9.28
CA VAL A 512 -21.72 -27.03 9.52
C VAL A 512 -20.91 -27.27 8.24
N THR A 513 -21.57 -27.43 7.10
CA THR A 513 -20.87 -27.60 5.81
C THR A 513 -20.27 -26.31 5.26
N ALA A 514 -20.79 -25.14 5.64
CA ALA A 514 -20.26 -23.85 5.21
C ALA A 514 -18.83 -23.63 5.72
N GLY A 515 -18.57 -23.90 7.00
CA GLY A 515 -17.25 -23.70 7.63
C GLY A 515 -16.12 -24.57 7.06
N SER A 516 -16.44 -25.58 6.26
CA SER A 516 -15.48 -26.45 5.56
C SER A 516 -15.19 -26.00 4.12
N LEU A 517 -15.88 -24.97 3.61
CA LEU A 517 -15.65 -24.44 2.26
C LEU A 517 -14.38 -23.60 2.14
N VAL A 518 -13.88 -23.09 3.26
CA VAL A 518 -12.71 -22.23 3.34
C VAL A 518 -11.75 -22.78 4.40
N GLU A 519 -10.45 -22.69 4.16
CA GLU A 519 -9.43 -23.15 5.10
C GLU A 519 -8.84 -21.97 5.88
N HIS A 520 -8.40 -20.94 5.15
CA HIS A 520 -7.60 -19.81 5.64
C HIS A 520 -8.44 -18.59 6.07
N ARG A 521 -9.68 -18.79 6.52
CA ARG A 521 -10.55 -17.72 7.07
C ARG A 521 -11.03 -18.06 8.48
N PRO A 522 -10.14 -18.14 9.48
CA PRO A 522 -10.47 -18.61 10.82
C PRO A 522 -11.59 -17.80 11.50
N LEU A 523 -11.64 -16.48 11.30
CA LEU A 523 -12.69 -15.65 11.89
C LEU A 523 -14.10 -16.02 11.37
N ALA A 524 -14.25 -16.12 10.04
CA ALA A 524 -15.53 -16.48 9.43
C ALA A 524 -15.94 -17.93 9.76
N ARG A 525 -14.98 -18.87 9.78
CA ARG A 525 -15.22 -20.27 10.19
C ARG A 525 -15.68 -20.35 11.65
N ALA A 526 -15.09 -19.55 12.53
CA ALA A 526 -15.48 -19.51 13.94
C ALA A 526 -16.91 -18.97 14.11
N ALA A 527 -17.27 -17.91 13.39
CA ALA A 527 -18.61 -17.33 13.40
C ALA A 527 -19.68 -18.34 12.91
N VAL A 528 -19.42 -19.02 11.79
CA VAL A 528 -20.31 -20.07 11.27
C VAL A 528 -20.49 -21.21 12.27
N ALA A 529 -19.41 -21.71 12.88
CA ALA A 529 -19.48 -22.79 13.86
C ALA A 529 -20.26 -22.35 15.13
N GLU A 530 -20.08 -21.09 15.56
CA GLU A 530 -20.80 -20.50 16.67
C GLU A 530 -22.32 -20.43 16.41
N ASP A 531 -22.73 -20.00 15.21
CA ASP A 531 -24.13 -19.95 14.79
C ASP A 531 -24.72 -21.36 14.58
N ALA A 532 -23.96 -22.28 14.00
CA ALA A 532 -24.36 -23.69 13.86
C ALA A 532 -24.68 -24.32 15.22
N ALA A 533 -23.80 -24.08 16.21
CA ALA A 533 -24.01 -24.55 17.57
C ALA A 533 -25.28 -23.97 18.21
N ARG A 534 -25.57 -22.69 17.97
CA ARG A 534 -26.78 -22.03 18.48
C ARG A 534 -28.02 -22.72 17.93
N LEU A 535 -28.10 -22.94 16.62
CA LEU A 535 -29.25 -23.63 16.02
C LEU A 535 -29.41 -25.08 16.50
N LEU A 536 -28.30 -25.82 16.64
CA LEU A 536 -28.32 -27.20 17.16
C LEU A 536 -28.81 -27.26 18.62
N ALA A 537 -28.47 -26.27 19.43
CA ALA A 537 -28.92 -26.13 20.80
C ALA A 537 -30.41 -25.78 20.88
N ASP A 538 -30.86 -24.80 20.09
CA ASP A 538 -32.24 -24.29 20.09
C ASP A 538 -33.24 -25.35 19.59
N ALA A 539 -32.84 -26.14 18.58
CA ALA A 539 -33.64 -27.24 18.06
C ALA A 539 -33.73 -28.44 19.03
N GLY A 540 -32.99 -28.43 20.15
CA GLY A 540 -32.93 -29.53 21.12
C GLY A 540 -32.45 -30.87 20.54
N SER A 541 -31.93 -30.86 19.31
CA SER A 541 -31.84 -32.04 18.44
C SER A 541 -30.54 -32.82 18.64
N ASP A 542 -29.42 -32.14 18.95
CA ASP A 542 -28.14 -32.80 19.20
C ASP A 542 -27.18 -31.94 20.04
N ARG A 543 -27.24 -32.11 21.36
CA ARG A 543 -26.31 -31.48 22.31
C ARG A 543 -24.84 -31.82 22.00
N GLY A 544 -24.56 -33.03 21.53
CA GLY A 544 -23.20 -33.47 21.20
C GLY A 544 -22.64 -32.69 20.03
N ALA A 545 -23.42 -32.55 18.96
CA ALA A 545 -23.06 -31.76 17.79
C ALA A 545 -22.93 -30.26 18.12
N ALA A 546 -23.83 -29.69 18.94
CA ALA A 546 -23.72 -28.31 19.39
C ALA A 546 -22.40 -28.06 20.14
N VAL A 547 -22.03 -28.96 21.06
CA VAL A 547 -20.75 -28.89 21.79
C VAL A 547 -19.55 -29.05 20.86
N ALA A 548 -19.63 -29.92 19.85
CA ALA A 548 -18.56 -30.10 18.87
C ALA A 548 -18.31 -28.80 18.08
N GLN A 549 -19.38 -28.15 17.62
CA GLN A 549 -19.28 -26.86 16.91
C GLN A 549 -18.75 -25.74 17.81
N LEU A 550 -19.19 -25.64 19.07
CA LEU A 550 -18.61 -24.67 20.02
C LEU A 550 -17.13 -24.91 20.29
N ARG A 551 -16.65 -26.16 20.27
CA ARG A 551 -15.22 -26.46 20.41
C ARG A 551 -14.41 -25.99 19.21
N ILE A 552 -14.93 -26.20 17.99
CA ILE A 552 -14.32 -25.68 16.76
C ILE A 552 -14.23 -24.15 16.82
N ALA A 553 -15.33 -23.47 17.16
CA ALA A 553 -15.34 -22.02 17.32
C ALA A 553 -14.33 -21.55 18.38
N LEU A 554 -14.28 -22.24 19.53
CA LEU A 554 -13.35 -21.88 20.61
C LEU A 554 -11.89 -22.04 20.19
N GLU A 555 -11.53 -23.12 19.50
CA GLU A 555 -10.17 -23.37 19.00
C GLU A 555 -9.73 -22.28 18.00
N LEU A 556 -10.60 -21.95 17.04
CA LEU A 556 -10.34 -20.90 16.06
C LEU A 556 -10.18 -19.52 16.73
N TYR A 557 -11.10 -19.15 17.64
CA TYR A 557 -10.98 -17.89 18.38
C TYR A 557 -9.75 -17.85 19.31
N GLN A 558 -9.34 -19.00 19.86
CA GLN A 558 -8.09 -19.10 20.64
C GLN A 558 -6.86 -18.83 19.77
N GLY A 559 -6.81 -19.36 18.55
CA GLY A 559 -5.74 -19.09 17.60
C GLY A 559 -5.61 -17.60 17.26
N LEU A 560 -6.74 -16.90 17.18
CA LEU A 560 -6.80 -15.45 16.93
C LEU A 560 -6.49 -14.59 18.18
N GLY A 561 -6.57 -15.19 19.37
CA GLY A 561 -6.56 -14.46 20.63
C GLY A 561 -7.83 -13.64 20.87
N ALA A 562 -8.96 -14.02 20.25
CA ALA A 562 -10.24 -13.31 20.29
C ALA A 562 -10.97 -13.49 21.64
N THR A 563 -10.43 -12.91 22.71
CA THR A 563 -10.89 -13.07 24.11
C THR A 563 -12.38 -12.76 24.33
N TRP A 564 -12.95 -11.76 23.66
CA TRP A 564 -14.38 -11.43 23.75
C TRP A 564 -15.24 -12.57 23.18
N SER A 565 -14.92 -13.02 21.97
CA SER A 565 -15.60 -14.15 21.33
C SER A 565 -15.42 -15.45 22.13
N MET A 566 -14.21 -15.70 22.65
CA MET A 566 -13.93 -16.85 23.50
C MET A 566 -14.81 -16.87 24.76
N ALA A 567 -14.94 -15.73 25.44
CA ALA A 567 -15.77 -15.64 26.65
C ALA A 567 -17.24 -15.99 26.36
N ARG A 568 -17.77 -15.52 25.22
CA ARG A 568 -19.13 -15.81 24.74
C ARG A 568 -19.32 -17.29 24.41
N VAL A 569 -18.42 -17.90 23.65
CA VAL A 569 -18.46 -19.35 23.32
C VAL A 569 -18.33 -20.21 24.58
N GLN A 570 -17.45 -19.84 25.52
CA GLN A 570 -17.32 -20.53 26.80
C GLN A 570 -18.57 -20.42 27.67
N ALA A 571 -19.27 -19.27 27.66
CA ALA A 571 -20.54 -19.12 28.35
C ALA A 571 -21.61 -20.07 27.80
N ARG A 572 -21.68 -20.21 26.46
CA ARG A 572 -22.59 -21.19 25.82
C ARG A 572 -22.23 -22.63 26.14
N LEU A 573 -20.94 -22.99 26.15
CA LEU A 573 -20.49 -24.31 26.60
C LEU A 573 -20.89 -24.61 28.05
N ARG A 574 -20.81 -23.62 28.95
CA ARG A 574 -21.26 -23.76 30.35
C ARG A 574 -22.77 -23.95 30.46
N GLY A 575 -23.57 -23.17 29.71
CA GLY A 575 -25.02 -23.40 29.59
C GLY A 575 -25.33 -24.79 29.04
N LEU A 576 -24.49 -25.23 28.11
CA LEU A 576 -24.24 -26.58 27.60
C LEU A 576 -23.94 -27.65 28.64
N GLY A 577 -23.86 -27.35 29.94
CA GLY A 577 -23.36 -28.25 30.98
C GLY A 577 -21.95 -28.81 30.75
N VAL A 578 -21.21 -28.30 29.76
CA VAL A 578 -19.80 -28.60 29.54
C VAL A 578 -19.02 -27.74 30.51
N ARG A 579 -18.78 -28.29 31.70
CA ARG A 579 -17.76 -27.75 32.60
C ARG A 579 -16.43 -28.11 31.98
N SER A 580 -15.78 -27.14 31.35
CA SER A 580 -14.37 -27.27 31.01
C SER A 580 -13.61 -27.48 32.33
N GLY A 581 -13.38 -28.75 32.69
CA GLY A 581 -12.32 -29.06 33.64
C GLY A 581 -11.07 -28.36 33.13
N VAL A 582 -10.31 -27.74 34.02
CA VAL A 582 -9.06 -27.05 33.71
C VAL A 582 -8.07 -28.06 33.14
N ARG A 583 -8.25 -28.45 31.88
CA ARG A 583 -7.19 -28.78 30.94
C ARG A 583 -6.97 -27.50 30.17
N GLY A 584 -6.41 -26.50 30.87
CA GLY A 584 -5.65 -25.50 30.17
C GLY A 584 -4.58 -26.27 29.40
N THR A 585 -4.69 -26.28 28.07
CA THR A 585 -3.48 -26.27 27.25
C THR A 585 -2.59 -25.21 27.87
N ARG A 586 -1.41 -25.63 28.35
CA ARG A 586 -0.41 -24.77 29.00
C ARG A 586 -0.47 -23.40 28.33
N GLN A 587 -0.93 -22.38 29.04
CA GLN A 587 -0.58 -21.02 28.65
C GLN A 587 0.94 -21.03 28.60
N ARG A 588 1.50 -20.97 27.38
CA ARG A 588 2.93 -20.75 27.22
C ARG A 588 3.22 -19.52 28.09
N PRO A 589 4.13 -19.62 29.08
CA PRO A 589 4.48 -18.48 29.92
C PRO A 589 4.76 -17.27 29.04
N ARG A 590 4.45 -16.05 29.47
CA ARG A 590 4.69 -14.85 28.64
C ARG A 590 6.19 -14.56 28.44
N SER A 591 7.05 -15.18 29.25
CA SER A 591 8.51 -15.03 29.21
C SER A 591 9.25 -16.34 29.52
N GLY A 592 10.52 -16.40 29.14
CA GLY A 592 11.43 -17.54 29.35
C GLY A 592 11.35 -18.61 28.25
N TRP A 593 12.27 -19.56 28.22
CA TRP A 593 12.38 -20.57 27.14
C TRP A 593 11.12 -21.41 26.86
N SER A 594 10.24 -21.53 27.85
CA SER A 594 8.93 -22.17 27.72
C SER A 594 7.89 -21.31 26.98
N SER A 595 8.14 -20.01 26.77
CA SER A 595 7.27 -19.08 26.03
C SER A 595 7.44 -19.17 24.51
N LEU A 596 8.58 -19.70 24.05
CA LEU A 596 8.92 -19.77 22.63
C LEU A 596 8.04 -20.80 21.92
N THR A 597 7.54 -20.45 20.73
CA THR A 597 6.95 -21.42 19.78
C THR A 597 7.99 -22.44 19.33
N ASP A 598 7.57 -23.54 18.71
CA ASP A 598 8.53 -24.58 18.28
C ASP A 598 9.47 -24.04 17.18
N THR A 599 8.93 -23.19 16.31
CA THR A 599 9.69 -22.43 15.31
C THR A 599 10.64 -21.42 15.97
N GLU A 600 10.17 -20.64 16.96
CA GLU A 600 11.03 -19.69 17.69
C GLU A 600 12.14 -20.39 18.47
N ARG A 601 11.86 -21.56 19.06
CA ARG A 601 12.88 -22.37 19.75
C ARG A 601 13.93 -22.86 18.76
N THR A 602 13.51 -23.38 17.61
CA THR A 602 14.43 -23.83 16.55
C THR A 602 15.30 -22.68 16.03
N VAL A 603 14.69 -21.49 15.80
CA VAL A 603 15.43 -20.28 15.41
C VAL A 603 16.40 -19.84 16.51
N ALA A 604 15.99 -19.89 17.78
CA ALA A 604 16.84 -19.54 18.91
C ALA A 604 18.05 -20.48 19.06
N GLU A 605 17.85 -21.79 18.87
CA GLU A 605 18.91 -22.82 18.92
C GLU A 605 19.88 -22.70 17.75
N LEU A 606 19.37 -22.53 16.52
CA LEU A 606 20.21 -22.27 15.35
C LEU A 606 20.96 -20.95 15.49
N ALA A 607 20.34 -19.95 16.14
CA ALA A 607 20.99 -18.69 16.38
C ALA A 607 22.09 -18.77 17.45
N ALA A 608 21.84 -19.52 18.53
CA ALA A 608 22.77 -19.78 19.62
C ALA A 608 23.99 -20.62 19.18
N SER A 609 23.82 -21.50 18.19
CA SER A 609 24.89 -22.27 17.55
C SER A 609 25.70 -21.50 16.50
N GLY A 610 25.39 -20.21 16.28
CA GLY A 610 26.23 -19.30 15.50
C GLY A 610 25.83 -19.08 14.04
N LEU A 611 24.71 -19.65 13.57
CA LEU A 611 24.27 -19.48 12.16
C LEU A 611 23.75 -18.07 11.87
N THR A 612 24.18 -17.42 10.80
CA THR A 612 23.65 -16.10 10.40
C THR A 612 22.19 -16.15 9.94
N ASN A 613 21.46 -15.02 9.99
CA ASN A 613 20.04 -14.98 9.58
C ASN A 613 19.77 -15.54 8.16
N PRO A 614 20.62 -15.30 7.14
CA PRO A 614 20.49 -15.96 5.84
C PRO A 614 20.61 -17.49 5.93
N GLN A 615 21.58 -18.01 6.69
CA GLN A 615 21.80 -19.45 6.84
C GLN A 615 20.66 -20.16 7.61
N ILE A 616 20.11 -19.49 8.62
CA ILE A 616 18.90 -19.97 9.32
C ILE A 616 17.71 -19.99 8.35
N GLY A 617 17.57 -18.94 7.54
CA GLY A 617 16.50 -18.83 6.55
C GLY A 617 16.57 -19.94 5.51
N GLU A 618 17.76 -20.22 4.98
CA GLU A 618 18.00 -21.32 4.04
C GLU A 618 17.66 -22.69 4.67
N ARG A 619 18.07 -22.92 5.92
CA ARG A 619 17.84 -24.19 6.62
C ARG A 619 16.38 -24.43 7.00
N LEU A 620 15.62 -23.36 7.25
CA LEU A 620 14.21 -23.41 7.63
C LEU A 620 13.27 -23.12 6.44
N PHE A 621 13.81 -22.91 5.24
CA PHE A 621 13.05 -22.51 4.04
C PHE A 621 12.20 -21.25 4.26
N VAL A 622 12.74 -20.25 4.97
CA VAL A 622 12.10 -18.94 5.23
C VAL A 622 13.03 -17.77 4.88
N SER A 623 12.48 -16.58 4.69
CA SER A 623 13.30 -15.41 4.33
C SER A 623 14.22 -14.98 5.49
N ARG A 624 15.35 -14.31 5.17
CA ARG A 624 16.23 -13.65 6.15
C ARG A 624 15.44 -12.71 7.07
N ARG A 625 14.42 -12.02 6.54
CA ARG A 625 13.60 -11.06 7.29
C ARG A 625 12.68 -11.78 8.27
N THR A 626 12.12 -12.92 7.90
CA THR A 626 11.35 -13.80 8.79
C THR A 626 12.18 -14.24 10.00
N VAL A 627 13.44 -14.64 9.77
CA VAL A 627 14.37 -14.97 10.87
C VAL A 627 14.64 -13.76 11.77
N GLN A 628 14.81 -12.57 11.19
CA GLN A 628 15.00 -11.34 11.97
C GLN A 628 13.79 -11.02 12.85
N THR A 629 12.58 -11.15 12.31
CA THR A 629 11.33 -10.96 13.08
C THR A 629 11.23 -11.97 14.22
N HIS A 630 11.48 -13.26 13.96
CA HIS A 630 11.50 -14.27 15.01
C HIS A 630 12.53 -13.95 16.10
N LEU A 631 13.73 -13.50 15.74
CA LEU A 631 14.75 -13.12 16.73
C LEU A 631 14.34 -11.92 17.58
N SER A 632 13.70 -10.91 17.00
CA SER A 632 13.14 -9.78 17.77
C SER A 632 12.11 -10.28 18.81
N HIS A 633 11.21 -11.18 18.42
CA HIS A 633 10.22 -11.76 19.35
C HIS A 633 10.89 -12.64 20.42
N ILE A 634 11.89 -13.44 20.05
CA ILE A 634 12.67 -14.27 20.99
C ILE A 634 13.36 -13.40 22.03
N PHE A 635 13.99 -12.29 21.63
CA PHE A 635 14.66 -11.37 22.54
C PHE A 635 13.69 -10.74 23.55
N VAL A 636 12.53 -10.29 23.09
CA VAL A 636 11.47 -9.78 23.98
C VAL A 636 10.98 -10.86 24.94
N LYS A 637 10.72 -12.07 24.44
CA LYS A 637 10.24 -13.21 25.23
C LYS A 637 11.25 -13.71 26.26
N LEU A 638 12.55 -13.64 25.95
CA LEU A 638 13.62 -14.09 26.84
C LEU A 638 14.17 -12.96 27.73
N GLY A 639 13.76 -11.71 27.52
CA GLY A 639 14.31 -10.56 28.22
C GLY A 639 15.76 -10.29 27.87
N MET A 640 16.15 -10.58 26.62
CA MET A 640 17.51 -10.42 26.11
C MET A 640 17.58 -9.23 25.17
N SER A 641 18.70 -8.54 25.16
CA SER A 641 18.96 -7.36 24.32
C SER A 641 19.82 -7.68 23.10
N SER A 642 20.48 -8.84 23.10
CA SER A 642 21.43 -9.19 22.03
C SER A 642 21.53 -10.68 21.76
N ARG A 643 21.96 -10.98 20.54
CA ARG A 643 22.33 -12.33 20.12
C ARG A 643 23.45 -12.93 20.98
N THR A 644 24.36 -12.10 21.46
CA THR A 644 25.47 -12.52 22.34
C THR A 644 24.94 -13.01 23.70
N GLU A 645 23.88 -12.40 24.24
CA GLU A 645 23.21 -12.88 25.44
C GLU A 645 22.52 -14.22 25.21
N LEU A 646 21.88 -14.41 24.04
CA LEU A 646 21.26 -15.68 23.66
C LEU A 646 22.28 -16.83 23.60
N ILE A 647 23.45 -16.58 23.01
CA ILE A 647 24.56 -17.56 22.96
C ILE A 647 25.04 -17.91 24.36
N ARG A 648 25.17 -16.93 25.27
CA ARG A 648 25.60 -17.17 26.66
C ARG A 648 24.55 -17.92 27.50
N ALA A 649 23.28 -17.72 27.21
CA ALA A 649 22.17 -18.30 27.96
C ALA A 649 21.83 -19.74 27.54
N THR A 650 22.38 -20.23 26.43
CA THR A 650 22.14 -21.57 25.91
C THR A 650 23.43 -22.39 26.06
N PRO A 651 23.55 -23.31 27.04
CA PRO A 651 24.77 -24.10 27.17
C PRO A 651 24.95 -25.00 25.95
N ALA A 652 26.21 -25.13 25.49
CA ALA A 652 26.57 -25.99 24.36
C ALA A 652 26.07 -27.44 24.59
N PRO A 653 25.63 -28.15 23.52
CA PRO A 653 25.30 -29.56 23.66
C PRO A 653 26.56 -30.33 24.12
N PRO A 654 26.42 -31.37 24.97
CA PRO A 654 27.54 -32.27 25.22
C PRO A 654 27.92 -32.96 23.91
N ASP A 655 29.23 -33.07 23.69
CA ASP A 655 29.87 -33.69 22.51
C ASP A 655 29.29 -35.06 22.13
#